data_AF-A0A661XNA7-F1
#
_entry.id   AF-A0A661XNA7-F1
#
_cell.length_a   1.000
_cell.length_b   1.000
_cell.length_c   1.000
_cell.angle_alpha   90.00
_cell.angle_beta   90.00
_cell.angle_gamma   90.00
#
_symmetry.space_group_name_H-M   'P 1'
#
loop_
_entity.id
_entity.type
_entity.pdbx_description
1 polymer ?
#
loop_
_entity_poly.entity_id
_entity_poly.type
_entity_poly.pdbx_seq_one_letter_code
_entity_poly.pdbx_strand_id
1 'polypeptide(L)'
;MKHILVILALTATLAGAKAQHSEARQWNEELLEAIRHDYARPTVHARNLFHVSVAMYDAWAAYDTVASTSFLGNTLGDYDCAFDGVAQPSDLQSAKNEALSYASYRLLVHRFSNSPDSTNTRNRLNALFASLGYDEAYTDDDYTNGEPAALGNYIANQLIAFGFQDGSNEQNLYENEYYEAINPNLIAEKPGNPDLIDPNRWQPLALELFIDQSGNIIFGEAPPFLGPEWGQVVPFSLQEEDLTIYTRDNFDYLVYHDPGPPPYLDTNAIGGLSEEYKWGFSLVAAWASHLDPADSVVWDISPASIGNIPYYPETVEGLRDFYDYEEGGDISNGHALNPFTGAPYEPQYVPRADYARVLAEFWADGPDSETPPGHWFTLLNYVNDHPEFEKKFRGQGEIVEDLEWDVKAYLILGGAMHDVAISAWGMKGWYDYIRPISSIRCMADFGQSSDSTKMSYHPAGIPLSPGLIELVEWGDPLQGDEGANVGKIKLYSWRGPDYIDEPEDDYAGVDWILAENWWPYQRPTFITPPFAGYVSGHSTFSRAAAEIMELLTGDAFFPGGMGEFEAPKNEFLVFEDGPSQTITLQWATYRDASDQTSLSRIWGGIHPPADDIPGRLIGEVIGVDAFLYGEKYFNIDNDQDGYFSWEDCDDYNADIHPDAFDIPENGIDEDCDGEDAIVSAITFIENSEDITFYPNPVTDRLYISIDFEGQMDIQLSTLQGRVIRAERIEFSQNIGVLDMKNIPNGIYFIKVINRDTQIAYVQKIIRS
;
A
#
# COMPACT_ATOMS: atom_id res chain seq x y z
N MET A 1 10.05 -31.04 -0.12
CA MET A 1 8.92 -30.22 -0.57
C MET A 1 7.72 -30.50 0.32
N LYS A 2 7.62 -29.77 1.45
CA LYS A 2 6.34 -29.59 2.13
C LYS A 2 5.47 -28.81 1.14
N HIS A 3 4.35 -29.36 0.68
CA HIS A 3 3.38 -28.57 -0.07
C HIS A 3 2.71 -27.66 0.95
N ILE A 4 3.13 -26.40 1.03
CA ILE A 4 2.48 -25.40 1.88
C ILE A 4 1.18 -25.02 1.18
N LEU A 5 0.07 -25.60 1.63
CA LEU A 5 -1.22 -24.99 1.37
C LEU A 5 -1.28 -23.75 2.27
N VAL A 6 -1.22 -22.56 1.67
CA VAL A 6 -1.52 -21.30 2.37
C VAL A 6 -2.98 -21.37 2.81
N ILE A 7 -3.24 -21.76 4.05
CA ILE A 7 -4.59 -21.78 4.63
C ILE A 7 -4.72 -20.53 5.48
N LEU A 8 -5.26 -19.46 4.89
CA LEU A 8 -5.93 -18.42 5.68
C LEU A 8 -7.09 -19.10 6.42
N ALA A 9 -6.95 -19.22 7.74
CA ALA A 9 -7.87 -20.02 8.54
C ALA A 9 -9.17 -19.25 8.80
N LEU A 10 -10.23 -19.58 8.07
CA LEU A 10 -11.60 -19.24 8.47
C LEU A 10 -11.98 -20.07 9.71
N THR A 11 -12.13 -19.43 10.86
CA THR A 11 -12.85 -20.05 12.00
C THR A 11 -14.36 -20.03 11.74
N ALA A 12 -14.83 -20.84 10.79
CA ALA A 12 -16.25 -20.91 10.45
C ALA A 12 -17.02 -21.89 11.36
N THR A 13 -18.04 -21.39 12.07
CA THR A 13 -19.18 -22.21 12.48
C THR A 13 -20.35 -22.04 11.53
N LEU A 14 -20.90 -23.20 11.11
CA LEU A 14 -22.15 -23.48 10.39
C LEU A 14 -22.12 -23.48 8.86
N ALA A 15 -22.49 -24.66 8.33
CA ALA A 15 -22.58 -25.00 6.92
C ALA A 15 -23.75 -24.31 6.21
N GLY A 16 -23.45 -23.29 5.42
CA GLY A 16 -24.23 -22.88 4.24
C GLY A 16 -23.66 -23.53 2.98
N ALA A 17 -24.49 -23.79 1.97
CA ALA A 17 -23.99 -24.17 0.65
C ALA A 17 -23.07 -23.05 0.15
N LYS A 18 -21.78 -23.33 -0.11
CA LYS A 18 -20.87 -22.34 -0.69
C LYS A 18 -21.47 -21.85 -2.01
N ALA A 19 -21.69 -20.55 -2.14
CA ALA A 19 -22.00 -19.94 -3.43
C ALA A 19 -20.84 -20.25 -4.40
N GLN A 20 -21.18 -20.46 -5.67
CA GLN A 20 -20.15 -20.65 -6.70
C GLN A 20 -19.49 -19.29 -6.96
N HIS A 21 -18.16 -19.23 -6.90
CA HIS A 21 -17.41 -18.01 -7.21
C HIS A 21 -17.74 -17.50 -8.62
N SER A 22 -17.72 -16.18 -8.83
CA SER A 22 -17.90 -15.58 -10.15
C SER A 22 -16.85 -16.11 -11.14
N GLU A 23 -17.10 -16.00 -12.45
CA GLU A 23 -16.09 -16.38 -13.44
C GLU A 23 -14.86 -15.47 -13.38
N ALA A 24 -15.02 -14.19 -13.07
CA ALA A 24 -13.89 -13.27 -12.84
C ALA A 24 -13.00 -13.76 -11.69
N ARG A 25 -13.60 -14.15 -10.55
CA ARG A 25 -12.92 -14.74 -9.39
C ARG A 25 -12.18 -16.03 -9.74
N GLN A 26 -12.73 -16.86 -10.63
CA GLN A 26 -12.08 -18.09 -11.09
C GLN A 26 -10.88 -17.81 -12.02
N TRP A 27 -11.01 -16.86 -12.95
CA TRP A 27 -9.88 -16.45 -13.81
C TRP A 27 -8.78 -15.74 -13.04
N ASN A 28 -9.13 -14.97 -12.01
CA ASN A 28 -8.15 -14.39 -11.11
C ASN A 28 -7.34 -15.46 -10.39
N GLU A 29 -7.94 -16.56 -9.91
CA GLU A 29 -7.16 -17.68 -9.33
C GLU A 29 -6.24 -18.34 -10.34
N GLU A 30 -6.68 -18.53 -11.58
CA GLU A 30 -5.79 -19.10 -12.60
C GLU A 30 -4.63 -18.16 -12.94
N LEU A 31 -4.85 -16.84 -12.90
CA LEU A 31 -3.79 -15.84 -13.04
C LEU A 31 -2.81 -15.89 -11.85
N LEU A 32 -3.32 -15.87 -10.62
CA LEU A 32 -2.50 -15.97 -9.41
C LEU A 32 -1.69 -17.26 -9.40
N GLU A 33 -2.31 -18.39 -9.71
CA GLU A 33 -1.63 -19.68 -9.85
C GLU A 33 -0.61 -19.66 -10.99
N ALA A 34 -0.89 -19.02 -12.12
CA ALA A 34 0.10 -18.85 -13.20
C ALA A 34 1.32 -18.04 -12.73
N ILE A 35 1.12 -17.01 -11.89
CA ILE A 35 2.19 -16.21 -11.30
C ILE A 35 3.03 -17.03 -10.32
N ARG A 36 2.42 -17.86 -9.45
CA ARG A 36 3.14 -18.75 -8.51
C ARG A 36 4.16 -19.64 -9.23
N HIS A 37 3.84 -20.07 -10.45
CA HIS A 37 4.69 -20.96 -11.27
C HIS A 37 5.46 -20.22 -12.39
N ASP A 38 5.58 -18.90 -12.29
CA ASP A 38 6.39 -18.08 -13.20
C ASP A 38 7.69 -17.61 -12.53
N TYR A 39 8.62 -17.02 -13.30
CA TYR A 39 9.77 -16.33 -12.72
C TYR A 39 9.33 -15.18 -11.82
N ALA A 40 10.07 -14.89 -10.75
CA ALA A 40 9.77 -13.77 -9.84
C ALA A 40 9.99 -12.40 -10.52
N ARG A 41 8.96 -11.87 -11.17
CA ARG A 41 9.00 -10.64 -11.97
C ARG A 41 7.88 -9.68 -11.57
N PRO A 42 7.98 -9.02 -10.39
CA PRO A 42 6.89 -8.23 -9.82
C PRO A 42 6.35 -7.13 -10.77
N THR A 43 7.19 -6.51 -11.60
CA THR A 43 6.75 -5.53 -12.60
C THR A 43 5.88 -6.15 -13.69
N VAL A 44 6.30 -7.29 -14.23
CA VAL A 44 5.55 -8.06 -15.25
C VAL A 44 4.25 -8.60 -14.65
N HIS A 45 4.28 -9.06 -13.40
CA HIS A 45 3.12 -9.59 -12.71
C HIS A 45 2.08 -8.53 -12.39
N ALA A 46 2.48 -7.36 -11.88
CA ALA A 46 1.60 -6.21 -11.69
C ALA A 46 0.89 -5.80 -13.00
N ARG A 47 1.65 -5.74 -14.09
CA ARG A 47 1.12 -5.46 -15.43
C ARG A 47 0.15 -6.54 -15.92
N ASN A 48 0.44 -7.82 -15.69
CA ASN A 48 -0.47 -8.91 -16.07
C ASN A 48 -1.77 -8.89 -15.24
N LEU A 49 -1.67 -8.61 -13.93
CA LEU A 49 -2.83 -8.39 -13.05
C LEU A 49 -3.70 -7.25 -13.57
N PHE A 50 -3.11 -6.12 -13.95
CA PHE A 50 -3.82 -5.01 -14.55
C PHE A 50 -4.48 -5.36 -15.89
N HIS A 51 -3.72 -5.85 -16.87
CA HIS A 51 -4.26 -6.12 -18.21
C HIS A 51 -5.36 -7.18 -18.22
N VAL A 52 -5.26 -8.22 -17.39
CA VAL A 52 -6.34 -9.21 -17.26
C VAL A 52 -7.55 -8.60 -16.55
N SER A 53 -7.35 -7.71 -15.58
CA SER A 53 -8.44 -6.99 -14.93
C SER A 53 -9.17 -6.04 -15.88
N VAL A 54 -8.44 -5.33 -16.76
CA VAL A 54 -9.02 -4.56 -17.87
C VAL A 54 -9.80 -5.47 -18.81
N ALA A 55 -9.25 -6.61 -19.20
CA ALA A 55 -9.93 -7.56 -20.08
C ALA A 55 -11.27 -8.04 -19.51
N MET A 56 -11.28 -8.34 -18.21
CA MET A 56 -12.48 -8.75 -17.47
C MET A 56 -13.49 -7.61 -17.34
N TYR A 57 -13.03 -6.44 -16.90
CA TYR A 57 -13.87 -5.26 -16.70
C TYR A 57 -14.51 -4.80 -17.99
N ASP A 58 -13.75 -4.64 -19.07
CA ASP A 58 -14.27 -4.15 -20.35
C ASP A 58 -15.24 -5.13 -21.00
N ALA A 59 -15.02 -6.44 -20.84
CA ALA A 59 -15.98 -7.45 -21.29
C ALA A 59 -17.31 -7.36 -20.53
N TRP A 60 -17.29 -6.99 -19.25
CA TRP A 60 -18.49 -6.74 -18.45
C TRP A 60 -19.15 -5.40 -18.79
N ALA A 61 -18.36 -4.32 -18.84
CA ALA A 61 -18.80 -2.95 -19.05
C ALA A 61 -19.36 -2.71 -20.46
N ALA A 62 -18.86 -3.43 -21.47
CA ALA A 62 -19.40 -3.37 -22.84
C ALA A 62 -20.91 -3.66 -22.92
N TYR A 63 -21.44 -4.45 -21.97
CA TYR A 63 -22.86 -4.78 -21.89
C TYR A 63 -23.62 -3.98 -20.83
N ASP A 64 -22.91 -3.19 -20.03
CA ASP A 64 -23.49 -2.39 -18.96
C ASP A 64 -24.10 -1.09 -19.49
N THR A 65 -25.09 -0.56 -18.78
CA THR A 65 -25.78 0.69 -19.18
C THR A 65 -25.31 1.92 -18.40
N VAL A 66 -24.57 1.69 -17.32
CA VAL A 66 -24.06 2.71 -16.40
C VAL A 66 -22.55 2.82 -16.59
N ALA A 67 -21.85 1.69 -16.55
CA ALA A 67 -20.41 1.67 -16.67
C ALA A 67 -19.92 1.98 -18.09
N SER A 68 -18.80 2.68 -18.17
CA SER A 68 -17.98 2.89 -19.36
C SER A 68 -16.80 1.93 -19.36
N THR A 69 -16.34 1.57 -20.55
CA THR A 69 -15.14 0.74 -20.72
C THR A 69 -13.88 1.53 -20.38
N SER A 70 -12.85 0.86 -19.89
CA SER A 70 -11.56 1.46 -19.54
C SER A 70 -10.59 1.51 -20.74
N PHE A 71 -10.67 0.55 -21.65
CA PHE A 71 -9.76 0.40 -22.79
C PHE A 71 -10.49 0.38 -24.13
N LEU A 72 -11.52 -0.44 -24.29
CA LEU A 72 -12.39 -0.48 -25.47
C LEU A 72 -12.99 0.91 -25.74
N GLY A 73 -12.88 1.39 -26.97
CA GLY A 73 -13.42 2.68 -27.40
C GLY A 73 -12.58 3.88 -26.94
N ASN A 74 -11.47 3.64 -26.23
CA ASN A 74 -10.62 4.68 -25.66
C ASN A 74 -9.20 4.61 -26.21
N THR A 75 -8.44 5.66 -25.90
CA THR A 75 -7.00 5.72 -26.16
C THR A 75 -6.24 5.56 -24.85
N LEU A 76 -5.31 4.61 -24.79
CA LEU A 76 -4.41 4.39 -23.64
C LEU A 76 -2.95 4.58 -24.09
N GLY A 77 -2.28 5.61 -23.56
CA GLY A 77 -1.01 6.09 -24.11
C GLY A 77 -1.17 6.51 -25.57
N ASP A 78 -0.38 5.93 -26.47
CA ASP A 78 -0.48 6.14 -27.92
C ASP A 78 -1.35 5.08 -28.63
N TYR A 79 -2.00 4.18 -27.89
CA TYR A 79 -2.81 3.09 -28.45
C TYR A 79 -4.28 3.47 -28.51
N ASP A 80 -4.85 3.50 -29.71
CA ASP A 80 -6.29 3.70 -29.92
C ASP A 80 -7.01 2.34 -30.11
N CYS A 81 -7.92 2.00 -29.21
CA CYS A 81 -8.69 0.76 -29.27
C CYS A 81 -10.12 1.05 -29.77
N ALA A 82 -10.36 0.90 -31.07
CA ALA A 82 -11.69 1.17 -31.63
C ALA A 82 -12.78 0.24 -31.06
N PHE A 83 -13.96 0.79 -30.76
CA PHE A 83 -15.11 0.00 -30.32
C PHE A 83 -16.42 0.65 -30.79
N ASP A 84 -17.22 -0.10 -31.55
CA ASP A 84 -18.48 0.38 -32.13
C ASP A 84 -19.72 0.03 -31.26
N GLY A 85 -19.49 -0.54 -30.07
CA GLY A 85 -20.55 -1.06 -29.20
C GLY A 85 -20.95 -2.50 -29.55
N VAL A 86 -21.70 -3.13 -28.64
CA VAL A 86 -22.21 -4.50 -28.80
C VAL A 86 -23.74 -4.53 -28.85
N ALA A 87 -24.28 -5.52 -29.56
CA ALA A 87 -25.71 -5.77 -29.55
C ALA A 87 -26.15 -6.33 -28.18
N GLN A 88 -27.32 -5.89 -27.71
CA GLN A 88 -27.87 -6.38 -26.44
C GLN A 88 -28.28 -7.87 -26.56
N PRO A 89 -27.66 -8.76 -25.77
CA PRO A 89 -27.90 -10.20 -25.84
C PRO A 89 -29.23 -10.58 -25.18
N SER A 90 -29.75 -11.77 -25.49
CA SER A 90 -30.96 -12.28 -24.82
C SER A 90 -30.73 -12.75 -23.40
N ASP A 91 -29.49 -13.16 -23.09
CA ASP A 91 -29.03 -13.55 -21.75
C ASP A 91 -27.77 -12.72 -21.44
N LEU A 92 -27.96 -11.66 -20.65
CA LEU A 92 -26.93 -10.68 -20.34
C LEU A 92 -25.81 -11.30 -19.50
N GLN A 93 -26.17 -12.11 -18.50
CA GLN A 93 -25.20 -12.70 -17.59
C GLN A 93 -24.33 -13.72 -18.32
N SER A 94 -24.95 -14.57 -19.15
CA SER A 94 -24.20 -15.54 -19.96
C SER A 94 -23.25 -14.85 -20.93
N ALA A 95 -23.66 -13.72 -21.54
CA ALA A 95 -22.81 -12.97 -22.46
C ALA A 95 -21.63 -12.30 -21.76
N LYS A 96 -21.87 -11.65 -20.61
CA LYS A 96 -20.81 -11.04 -19.78
C LYS A 96 -19.76 -12.11 -19.39
N ASN A 97 -20.21 -13.25 -18.89
CA ASN A 97 -19.36 -14.39 -18.52
C ASN A 97 -18.55 -14.92 -19.71
N GLU A 98 -19.20 -15.17 -20.85
CA GLU A 98 -18.55 -15.73 -22.04
C GLU A 98 -17.50 -14.79 -22.62
N ALA A 99 -17.83 -13.50 -22.82
CA ALA A 99 -16.87 -12.52 -23.33
C ALA A 99 -15.65 -12.39 -22.41
N LEU A 100 -15.88 -12.26 -21.09
CA LEU A 100 -14.83 -12.18 -20.09
C LEU A 100 -13.93 -13.43 -20.11
N SER A 101 -14.53 -14.61 -20.15
CA SER A 101 -13.81 -15.88 -20.14
C SER A 101 -12.94 -16.07 -21.39
N TYR A 102 -13.44 -15.72 -22.58
CA TYR A 102 -12.64 -15.72 -23.80
C TYR A 102 -11.48 -14.71 -23.73
N ALA A 103 -11.72 -13.49 -23.21
CA ALA A 103 -10.69 -12.48 -23.09
C ALA A 103 -9.56 -12.92 -22.14
N SER A 104 -9.91 -13.33 -20.93
CA SER A 104 -8.95 -13.82 -19.92
C SER A 104 -8.16 -15.02 -20.42
N TYR A 105 -8.82 -16.02 -20.98
CA TYR A 105 -8.17 -17.22 -21.49
C TYR A 105 -7.12 -16.89 -22.56
N ARG A 106 -7.49 -16.10 -23.58
CA ARG A 106 -6.57 -15.76 -24.69
C ARG A 106 -5.37 -14.97 -24.18
N LEU A 107 -5.61 -13.98 -23.32
CA LEU A 107 -4.55 -13.15 -22.78
C LEU A 107 -3.60 -13.95 -21.90
N LEU A 108 -4.10 -14.75 -20.95
CA LEU A 108 -3.27 -15.57 -20.05
C LEU A 108 -2.41 -16.57 -20.82
N VAL A 109 -2.98 -17.22 -21.84
CA VAL A 109 -2.24 -18.16 -22.70
C VAL A 109 -1.08 -17.48 -23.41
N HIS A 110 -1.27 -16.25 -23.86
CA HIS A 110 -0.21 -15.44 -24.47
C HIS A 110 0.86 -15.06 -23.43
N ARG A 111 0.45 -14.47 -22.30
CA ARG A 111 1.37 -13.94 -21.26
C ARG A 111 2.28 -15.00 -20.67
N PHE A 112 1.76 -16.19 -20.40
CA PHE A 112 2.50 -17.29 -19.76
C PHE A 112 3.04 -18.31 -20.76
N SER A 113 3.05 -18.00 -22.06
CA SER A 113 3.59 -18.90 -23.09
C SER A 113 5.09 -19.20 -22.92
N ASN A 114 5.83 -18.26 -22.32
CA ASN A 114 7.27 -18.35 -22.07
C ASN A 114 7.62 -18.52 -20.59
N SER A 115 6.64 -18.82 -19.71
CA SER A 115 6.94 -19.10 -18.30
C SER A 115 7.59 -20.47 -18.12
N PRO A 116 8.35 -20.68 -17.03
CA PRO A 116 8.95 -21.99 -16.68
C PRO A 116 7.93 -23.13 -16.70
N ASP A 117 6.73 -22.91 -16.16
CA ASP A 117 5.66 -23.91 -16.07
C ASP A 117 4.53 -23.73 -17.11
N SER A 118 4.87 -23.18 -18.28
CA SER A 118 3.92 -22.84 -19.34
C SER A 118 3.00 -24.00 -19.74
N THR A 119 3.49 -25.25 -19.75
CA THR A 119 2.68 -26.42 -20.13
C THR A 119 1.59 -26.75 -19.11
N ASN A 120 1.90 -26.77 -17.81
CA ASN A 120 0.90 -27.05 -16.79
C ASN A 120 -0.06 -25.86 -16.63
N THR A 121 0.46 -24.63 -16.70
CA THR A 121 -0.36 -23.42 -16.74
C THR A 121 -1.37 -23.48 -17.89
N ARG A 122 -0.92 -23.81 -19.11
CA ARG A 122 -1.80 -24.01 -20.27
C ARG A 122 -2.87 -25.08 -20.02
N ASN A 123 -2.51 -26.19 -19.36
CA ASN A 123 -3.45 -27.26 -19.04
C ASN A 123 -4.53 -26.84 -18.04
N ARG A 124 -4.19 -26.06 -17.01
CA ARG A 124 -5.16 -25.53 -16.04
C ARG A 124 -6.12 -24.55 -16.71
N LEU A 125 -5.59 -23.60 -17.49
CA LEU A 125 -6.40 -22.65 -18.27
C LEU A 125 -7.37 -23.38 -19.21
N ASN A 126 -6.92 -24.43 -19.92
CA ASN A 126 -7.78 -25.27 -20.74
C ASN A 126 -8.85 -26.01 -19.94
N ALA A 127 -8.50 -26.50 -18.75
CA ALA A 127 -9.44 -27.21 -17.89
C ALA A 127 -10.55 -26.29 -17.38
N LEU A 128 -10.21 -25.09 -16.91
CA LEU A 128 -11.21 -24.08 -16.53
C LEU A 128 -12.09 -23.71 -17.71
N PHE A 129 -11.49 -23.34 -18.86
CA PHE A 129 -12.21 -22.95 -20.07
C PHE A 129 -13.22 -24.01 -20.53
N ALA A 130 -12.80 -25.28 -20.57
CA ALA A 130 -13.67 -26.40 -20.93
C ALA A 130 -14.74 -26.68 -19.87
N SER A 131 -14.44 -26.47 -18.58
CA SER A 131 -15.40 -26.67 -17.49
C SER A 131 -16.55 -25.66 -17.50
N LEU A 132 -16.28 -24.43 -17.98
CA LEU A 132 -17.27 -23.39 -18.20
C LEU A 132 -18.09 -23.61 -19.49
N GLY A 133 -17.69 -24.58 -20.33
CA GLY A 133 -18.44 -25.00 -21.52
C GLY A 133 -18.02 -24.29 -22.81
N TYR A 134 -16.88 -23.60 -22.82
CA TYR A 134 -16.40 -22.82 -23.97
C TYR A 134 -15.52 -23.62 -24.94
N ASP A 135 -15.49 -23.21 -26.21
CA ASP A 135 -14.75 -23.86 -27.28
C ASP A 135 -13.44 -23.12 -27.60
N GLU A 136 -12.30 -23.72 -27.25
CA GLU A 136 -10.97 -23.14 -27.51
C GLU A 136 -10.67 -22.95 -29.00
N ALA A 137 -11.36 -23.67 -29.89
CA ALA A 137 -11.18 -23.58 -31.34
C ALA A 137 -11.87 -22.35 -31.93
N TYR A 138 -12.83 -21.74 -31.23
CA TYR A 138 -13.49 -20.51 -31.66
C TYR A 138 -12.57 -19.30 -31.46
N THR A 139 -12.05 -18.75 -32.55
CA THR A 139 -11.03 -17.69 -32.58
C THR A 139 -11.46 -16.46 -33.37
N ASP A 140 -12.73 -16.42 -33.81
CA ASP A 140 -13.29 -15.24 -34.48
C ASP A 140 -13.29 -14.06 -33.49
N ASP A 141 -12.91 -12.88 -33.97
CA ASP A 141 -12.85 -11.63 -33.21
C ASP A 141 -13.73 -10.54 -33.81
N ASP A 142 -14.55 -10.86 -34.82
CA ASP A 142 -15.57 -9.95 -35.35
C ASP A 142 -16.77 -9.87 -34.40
N TYR A 143 -16.65 -9.07 -33.34
CA TYR A 143 -17.72 -8.88 -32.36
C TYR A 143 -18.98 -8.21 -32.93
N THR A 144 -18.92 -7.64 -34.14
CA THR A 144 -20.08 -7.01 -34.79
C THR A 144 -21.15 -8.01 -35.20
N ASN A 145 -20.81 -9.31 -35.20
CA ASN A 145 -21.75 -10.41 -35.39
C ASN A 145 -22.68 -10.64 -34.18
N GLY A 146 -22.39 -10.02 -33.02
CA GLY A 146 -23.16 -10.13 -31.78
C GLY A 146 -22.80 -11.31 -30.88
N GLU A 147 -21.75 -12.08 -31.20
CA GLU A 147 -21.28 -13.24 -30.42
C GLU A 147 -20.35 -12.77 -29.27
N PRO A 148 -20.67 -13.07 -27.99
CA PRO A 148 -19.85 -12.65 -26.85
C PRO A 148 -18.43 -13.23 -26.89
N ALA A 149 -18.26 -14.47 -27.35
CA ALA A 149 -16.96 -15.08 -27.54
C ALA A 149 -16.06 -14.28 -28.50
N ALA A 150 -16.65 -13.67 -29.54
CA ALA A 150 -15.92 -12.84 -30.49
C ALA A 150 -15.47 -11.52 -29.86
N LEU A 151 -16.32 -10.90 -29.01
CA LEU A 151 -15.92 -9.75 -28.20
C LEU A 151 -14.75 -10.09 -27.28
N GLY A 152 -14.79 -11.24 -26.60
CA GLY A 152 -13.70 -11.67 -25.74
C GLY A 152 -12.37 -11.86 -26.48
N ASN A 153 -12.41 -12.54 -27.64
CA ASN A 153 -11.24 -12.68 -28.50
C ASN A 153 -10.71 -11.31 -28.97
N TYR A 154 -11.60 -10.38 -29.35
CA TYR A 154 -11.24 -9.03 -29.77
C TYR A 154 -10.50 -8.27 -28.67
N ILE A 155 -11.07 -8.23 -27.45
CA ILE A 155 -10.45 -7.58 -26.29
C ILE A 155 -9.03 -8.12 -26.05
N ALA A 156 -8.87 -9.45 -26.02
CA ALA A 156 -7.55 -10.04 -25.82
C ALA A 156 -6.56 -9.69 -26.94
N ASN A 157 -6.99 -9.71 -28.20
CA ASN A 157 -6.16 -9.33 -29.33
C ASN A 157 -5.69 -7.86 -29.23
N GLN A 158 -6.58 -6.94 -28.83
CA GLN A 158 -6.25 -5.53 -28.63
C GLN A 158 -5.26 -5.33 -27.46
N LEU A 159 -5.46 -6.01 -26.33
CA LEU A 159 -4.53 -5.92 -25.19
C LEU A 159 -3.17 -6.56 -25.46
N ILE A 160 -3.11 -7.62 -26.27
CA ILE A 160 -1.84 -8.20 -26.75
C ILE A 160 -1.13 -7.21 -27.67
N ALA A 161 -1.85 -6.61 -28.61
CA ALA A 161 -1.28 -5.60 -29.52
C ALA A 161 -0.79 -4.35 -28.78
N PHE A 162 -1.55 -3.88 -27.78
CA PHE A 162 -1.13 -2.82 -26.87
C PHE A 162 0.14 -3.20 -26.12
N GLY A 163 0.20 -4.41 -25.59
CA GLY A 163 1.34 -4.88 -24.81
C GLY A 163 2.69 -4.87 -25.55
N PHE A 164 2.68 -4.95 -26.88
CA PHE A 164 3.91 -4.84 -27.68
C PHE A 164 4.45 -3.41 -27.84
N GLN A 165 3.69 -2.39 -27.46
CA GLN A 165 4.05 -0.98 -27.63
C GLN A 165 3.79 -0.11 -26.40
N ASP A 166 3.48 -0.72 -25.25
CA ASP A 166 3.22 -0.02 -23.99
C ASP A 166 4.48 0.38 -23.22
N GLY A 167 5.67 0.25 -23.81
CA GLY A 167 6.96 0.56 -23.16
C GLY A 167 7.58 -0.58 -22.35
N SER A 168 6.92 -1.74 -22.19
CA SER A 168 7.44 -2.86 -21.40
C SER A 168 8.53 -3.70 -22.08
N ASN A 169 8.72 -3.54 -23.39
CA ASN A 169 9.61 -4.37 -24.22
C ASN A 169 9.27 -5.87 -24.19
N GLU A 170 7.98 -6.21 -24.08
CA GLU A 170 7.50 -7.59 -24.01
C GLU A 170 8.03 -8.52 -25.13
N GLN A 171 8.10 -8.01 -26.37
CA GLN A 171 8.53 -8.80 -27.53
C GLN A 171 9.97 -9.33 -27.40
N ASN A 172 10.80 -8.66 -26.59
CA ASN A 172 12.17 -9.05 -26.27
C ASN A 172 12.28 -9.55 -24.83
N LEU A 173 11.22 -10.15 -24.29
CA LEU A 173 11.19 -10.74 -22.95
C LEU A 173 11.52 -9.75 -21.83
N TYR A 174 11.15 -8.47 -22.00
CA TYR A 174 11.36 -7.42 -21.00
C TYR A 174 12.84 -7.15 -20.70
N GLU A 175 13.74 -7.48 -21.63
CA GLU A 175 15.18 -7.24 -21.49
C GLU A 175 15.50 -5.73 -21.43
N ASN A 176 16.54 -5.39 -20.68
CA ASN A 176 17.05 -4.01 -20.56
C ASN A 176 17.68 -3.57 -21.88
N GLU A 177 17.37 -2.37 -22.34
CA GLU A 177 17.92 -1.82 -23.58
C GLU A 177 19.05 -0.81 -23.34
N TYR A 178 19.08 -0.17 -22.17
CA TYR A 178 19.96 0.96 -21.86
C TYR A 178 20.76 0.80 -20.57
N TYR A 179 20.18 0.22 -19.53
CA TYR A 179 20.82 0.12 -18.23
C TYR A 179 21.96 -0.91 -18.21
N GLU A 180 23.13 -0.48 -17.72
CA GLU A 180 24.24 -1.34 -17.35
C GLU A 180 24.69 -1.04 -15.91
N ALA A 181 24.91 -2.09 -15.12
CA ALA A 181 25.44 -1.94 -13.77
C ALA A 181 26.90 -1.47 -13.81
N ILE A 182 27.23 -0.42 -13.06
CA ILE A 182 28.59 0.10 -13.01
C ILE A 182 29.50 -0.71 -12.06
N ASN A 183 28.91 -1.34 -11.05
CA ASN A 183 29.65 -2.11 -10.07
C ASN A 183 29.85 -3.55 -10.56
N PRO A 184 31.06 -4.12 -10.42
CA PRO A 184 31.30 -5.53 -10.67
C PRO A 184 30.50 -6.43 -9.72
N ASN A 185 30.15 -7.64 -10.16
CA ASN A 185 29.37 -8.57 -9.36
C ASN A 185 30.07 -8.91 -8.03
N LEU A 186 29.32 -8.90 -6.93
CA LEU A 186 29.78 -9.40 -5.64
C LEU A 186 29.66 -10.92 -5.59
N ILE A 187 30.77 -11.62 -5.31
CA ILE A 187 30.76 -13.06 -5.06
C ILE A 187 30.51 -13.26 -3.56
N ALA A 188 29.27 -13.57 -3.18
CA ALA A 188 28.83 -13.54 -1.78
C ALA A 188 29.59 -14.53 -0.87
N GLU A 189 30.06 -15.65 -1.41
CA GLU A 189 30.88 -16.66 -0.71
C GLU A 189 32.29 -16.17 -0.37
N LYS A 190 32.77 -15.10 -1.00
CA LYS A 190 34.07 -14.52 -0.70
C LYS A 190 33.95 -13.43 0.37
N PRO A 191 34.92 -13.33 1.28
CA PRO A 191 34.95 -12.25 2.26
C PRO A 191 35.10 -10.87 1.61
N GLY A 192 34.30 -9.92 2.08
CA GLY A 192 34.42 -8.49 1.79
C GLY A 192 33.71 -8.06 0.51
N ASN A 193 33.98 -6.83 0.09
CA ASN A 193 33.55 -6.24 -1.17
C ASN A 193 34.63 -5.31 -1.76
N PRO A 194 35.85 -5.83 -2.02
CA PRO A 194 37.01 -4.99 -2.37
C PRO A 194 36.95 -4.38 -3.78
N ASP A 195 36.08 -4.91 -4.65
CA ASP A 195 35.97 -4.53 -6.06
C ASP A 195 34.84 -3.52 -6.32
N LEU A 196 34.12 -3.06 -5.28
CA LEU A 196 33.05 -2.08 -5.42
C LEU A 196 33.60 -0.74 -5.91
N ILE A 197 33.02 -0.20 -6.98
CA ILE A 197 33.48 1.05 -7.61
C ILE A 197 32.77 2.26 -7.00
N ASP A 198 31.44 2.17 -6.84
CA ASP A 198 30.62 3.24 -6.28
C ASP A 198 29.72 2.67 -5.16
N PRO A 199 29.92 3.08 -3.90
CA PRO A 199 29.15 2.58 -2.76
C PRO A 199 27.69 3.07 -2.73
N ASN A 200 27.31 3.96 -3.64
CA ASN A 200 25.95 4.50 -3.73
C ASN A 200 25.14 3.87 -4.87
N ARG A 201 25.76 2.98 -5.67
CA ARG A 201 25.15 2.37 -6.84
C ARG A 201 24.95 0.87 -6.63
N TRP A 202 23.93 0.29 -7.25
CA TRP A 202 23.59 -1.11 -7.11
C TRP A 202 24.72 -2.00 -7.60
N GLN A 203 24.81 -3.19 -7.00
CA GLN A 203 25.81 -4.18 -7.32
C GLN A 203 25.12 -5.53 -7.54
N PRO A 204 25.26 -6.14 -8.72
CA PRO A 204 24.74 -7.48 -8.95
C PRO A 204 25.44 -8.52 -8.06
N LEU A 205 24.75 -9.60 -7.72
CA LEU A 205 25.35 -10.71 -6.97
C LEU A 205 25.65 -11.87 -7.90
N ALA A 206 26.88 -12.40 -7.79
CA ALA A 206 27.28 -13.63 -8.46
C ALA A 206 27.10 -14.83 -7.54
N LEU A 207 26.27 -15.79 -7.93
CA LEU A 207 25.97 -17.03 -7.18
C LEU A 207 26.31 -18.26 -8.03
N GLU A 208 26.73 -19.36 -7.40
CA GLU A 208 26.90 -20.65 -8.11
C GLU A 208 25.57 -21.16 -8.70
N LEU A 209 24.47 -20.91 -7.99
CA LEU A 209 23.12 -21.23 -8.39
C LEU A 209 22.19 -20.10 -7.93
N PHE A 210 21.52 -19.45 -8.89
CA PHE A 210 20.46 -18.50 -8.58
C PHE A 210 19.11 -19.21 -8.68
N ILE A 211 18.32 -19.15 -7.60
CA ILE A 211 16.92 -19.57 -7.58
C ILE A 211 16.12 -18.32 -7.23
N ASP A 212 15.16 -17.92 -8.06
CA ASP A 212 14.37 -16.73 -7.80
C ASP A 212 13.36 -16.91 -6.64
N GLN A 213 12.62 -15.85 -6.29
CA GLN A 213 11.65 -15.90 -5.19
C GLN A 213 10.59 -16.98 -5.40
N SER A 214 10.22 -17.24 -6.65
CA SER A 214 9.25 -18.23 -7.10
C SER A 214 9.85 -19.65 -7.24
N GLY A 215 11.11 -19.86 -6.85
CA GLY A 215 11.73 -21.19 -6.84
C GLY A 215 12.33 -21.65 -8.18
N ASN A 216 12.41 -20.78 -9.19
CA ASN A 216 12.93 -21.13 -10.51
C ASN A 216 14.44 -20.93 -10.61
N ILE A 217 15.13 -21.89 -11.24
CA ILE A 217 16.57 -21.79 -11.51
C ILE A 217 16.82 -20.77 -12.62
N ILE A 218 17.63 -19.76 -12.33
CA ILE A 218 18.16 -18.81 -13.32
C ILE A 218 19.60 -19.19 -13.65
N PHE A 219 19.87 -19.47 -14.92
CA PHE A 219 21.20 -19.83 -15.40
C PHE A 219 22.03 -18.58 -15.71
N GLY A 220 23.21 -18.48 -15.12
CA GLY A 220 24.13 -17.36 -15.28
C GLY A 220 24.81 -17.05 -13.94
N GLU A 221 25.99 -16.45 -13.96
CA GLU A 221 26.69 -16.12 -12.71
C GLU A 221 25.94 -15.04 -11.93
N ALA A 222 25.37 -14.03 -12.61
CA ALA A 222 24.56 -12.98 -11.99
C ALA A 222 23.37 -12.57 -12.89
N PRO A 223 22.11 -12.59 -12.40
CA PRO A 223 20.97 -12.09 -13.15
C PRO A 223 21.10 -10.58 -13.43
N PRO A 224 20.64 -10.10 -14.60
CA PRO A 224 20.61 -8.67 -14.90
C PRO A 224 19.61 -7.94 -13.99
N PHE A 225 19.72 -6.62 -13.93
CA PHE A 225 18.73 -5.79 -13.23
C PHE A 225 17.35 -6.05 -13.84
N LEU A 226 16.36 -6.44 -13.04
CA LEU A 226 14.99 -6.63 -13.48
C LEU A 226 14.25 -5.28 -13.61
N GLY A 227 13.97 -4.85 -14.84
CA GLY A 227 13.10 -3.70 -15.15
C GLY A 227 13.61 -2.29 -14.76
N PRO A 228 14.91 -1.95 -14.84
CA PRO A 228 15.41 -0.61 -14.50
C PRO A 228 14.82 0.51 -15.39
N GLU A 229 14.15 0.15 -16.49
CA GLU A 229 13.56 1.06 -17.46
C GLU A 229 12.03 1.08 -17.35
N TRP A 230 11.44 0.42 -16.34
CA TRP A 230 9.98 0.21 -16.25
C TRP A 230 9.16 1.50 -16.08
N GLY A 231 9.80 2.62 -15.73
CA GLY A 231 9.17 3.94 -15.75
C GLY A 231 8.63 4.34 -17.15
N GLN A 232 9.10 3.70 -18.23
CA GLN A 232 8.59 3.89 -19.60
C GLN A 232 7.24 3.25 -19.86
N VAL A 233 6.76 2.39 -18.98
CA VAL A 233 5.51 1.67 -19.21
C VAL A 233 4.32 2.62 -19.07
N VAL A 234 3.35 2.53 -19.98
CA VAL A 234 2.15 3.38 -19.98
C VAL A 234 1.36 3.15 -18.68
N PRO A 235 1.09 4.21 -17.88
CA PRO A 235 0.40 4.08 -16.60
C PRO A 235 -1.12 3.93 -16.73
N PHE A 236 -1.76 3.53 -15.63
CA PHE A 236 -3.21 3.50 -15.47
C PHE A 236 -3.76 4.87 -15.04
N SER A 237 -3.26 5.41 -13.93
CA SER A 237 -3.77 6.64 -13.30
C SER A 237 -2.72 7.74 -13.10
N LEU A 238 -1.42 7.43 -13.19
CA LEU A 238 -0.34 8.42 -13.04
C LEU A 238 -0.44 9.53 -14.11
N GLN A 239 -0.21 10.77 -13.71
CA GLN A 239 -0.32 11.94 -14.57
C GLN A 239 1.05 12.60 -14.84
N GLU A 240 1.08 13.51 -15.82
CA GLU A 240 2.28 14.28 -16.17
C GLU A 240 2.73 15.17 -14.99
N GLU A 241 1.82 15.62 -14.13
CA GLU A 241 2.14 16.41 -12.93
C GLU A 241 2.93 15.62 -11.88
N ASP A 242 2.80 14.28 -11.88
CA ASP A 242 3.52 13.39 -10.97
C ASP A 242 4.94 13.11 -11.47
N LEU A 243 5.23 13.43 -12.74
CA LEU A 243 6.42 13.00 -13.46
C LEU A 243 7.59 13.96 -13.31
N THR A 244 8.75 13.40 -12.94
CA THR A 244 10.06 14.03 -13.09
C THR A 244 10.92 13.22 -14.07
N ILE A 245 11.57 13.91 -15.02
CA ILE A 245 12.41 13.26 -16.04
C ILE A 245 13.88 13.53 -15.75
N TYR A 246 14.67 12.46 -15.71
CA TYR A 246 16.12 12.51 -15.54
C TYR A 246 16.86 11.83 -16.68
N THR A 247 17.97 12.39 -17.14
CA THR A 247 18.77 11.79 -18.23
C THR A 247 20.08 11.23 -17.71
N ARG A 248 20.37 9.96 -18.01
CA ARG A 248 21.70 9.34 -17.84
C ARG A 248 22.02 8.44 -19.04
N ASP A 249 23.23 8.54 -19.55
CA ASP A 249 23.74 7.73 -20.67
C ASP A 249 22.89 7.79 -21.96
N ASN A 250 22.28 8.96 -22.23
CA ASN A 250 21.33 9.22 -23.33
C ASN A 250 20.00 8.46 -23.24
N PHE A 251 19.64 8.00 -22.05
CA PHE A 251 18.31 7.49 -21.73
C PHE A 251 17.62 8.41 -20.73
N ASP A 252 16.35 8.68 -20.97
CA ASP A 252 15.50 9.48 -20.09
C ASP A 252 14.74 8.53 -19.16
N TYR A 253 15.05 8.56 -17.87
CA TYR A 253 14.31 7.87 -16.82
C TYR A 253 13.09 8.72 -16.42
N LEU A 254 11.90 8.15 -16.59
CA LEU A 254 10.64 8.70 -16.11
C LEU A 254 10.46 8.26 -14.65
N VAL A 255 10.37 9.23 -13.73
CA VAL A 255 10.26 9.00 -12.29
C VAL A 255 9.01 9.70 -11.78
N TYR A 256 7.96 8.93 -11.54
CA TYR A 256 6.69 9.42 -10.99
C TYR A 256 6.72 9.48 -9.46
N HIS A 257 6.07 10.49 -8.88
CA HIS A 257 6.05 10.77 -7.43
C HIS A 257 7.44 10.83 -6.78
N ASP A 258 8.41 11.44 -7.45
CA ASP A 258 9.81 11.45 -7.02
C ASP A 258 10.01 12.07 -5.61
N PRO A 259 10.42 11.28 -4.59
CA PRO A 259 10.69 11.77 -3.24
C PRO A 259 12.05 12.49 -3.12
N GLY A 260 12.86 12.50 -4.17
CA GLY A 260 14.24 12.95 -4.15
C GLY A 260 15.24 11.83 -3.80
N PRO A 261 16.54 12.15 -3.73
CA PRO A 261 17.58 11.14 -3.58
C PRO A 261 17.60 10.49 -2.17
N PRO A 262 17.94 9.19 -2.07
CA PRO A 262 18.25 8.56 -0.79
C PRO A 262 19.53 9.15 -0.17
N PRO A 263 19.78 8.88 1.13
CA PRO A 263 21.09 9.22 1.72
C PRO A 263 22.22 8.50 0.99
N TYR A 264 23.35 9.18 0.79
CA TYR A 264 24.53 8.62 0.13
C TYR A 264 25.74 8.62 1.07
N LEU A 265 26.60 7.60 0.93
CA LEU A 265 27.88 7.51 1.61
C LEU A 265 28.87 8.54 1.01
N ASP A 266 29.36 9.44 1.85
CA ASP A 266 30.53 10.26 1.55
C ASP A 266 31.79 9.53 2.02
N THR A 267 32.65 9.15 1.08
CA THR A 267 33.86 8.40 1.39
C THR A 267 35.00 9.26 1.95
N ASN A 268 34.88 10.59 1.87
CA ASN A 268 35.93 11.55 2.20
C ASN A 268 35.64 12.38 3.46
N ALA A 269 34.37 12.54 3.83
CA ALA A 269 33.96 13.37 4.96
C ALA A 269 32.95 12.67 5.88
N ILE A 270 32.83 13.19 7.11
CA ILE A 270 31.86 12.76 8.12
C ILE A 270 30.76 13.81 8.21
N GLY A 271 29.52 13.36 8.44
CA GLY A 271 28.36 14.23 8.67
C GLY A 271 27.35 14.25 7.54
N GLY A 272 26.27 15.00 7.74
CA GLY A 272 25.15 15.08 6.81
C GLY A 272 24.43 13.74 6.63
N LEU A 273 23.76 13.58 5.48
CA LEU A 273 23.01 12.36 5.15
C LEU A 273 23.89 11.10 5.04
N SER A 274 25.22 11.25 4.95
CA SER A 274 26.12 10.09 5.00
C SER A 274 26.08 9.37 6.35
N GLU A 275 25.72 10.05 7.44
CA GLU A 275 25.53 9.39 8.73
C GLU A 275 24.22 8.59 8.78
N GLU A 276 23.21 9.01 8.01
CA GLU A 276 21.93 8.31 7.90
C GLU A 276 22.05 7.08 7.00
N TYR A 277 22.85 7.15 5.93
CA TYR A 277 23.26 5.97 5.17
C TYR A 277 23.90 4.94 6.10
N LYS A 278 24.94 5.35 6.85
CA LYS A 278 25.69 4.46 7.73
C LYS A 278 24.81 3.87 8.83
N TRP A 279 23.96 4.67 9.45
CA TRP A 279 23.03 4.20 10.46
C TRP A 279 22.00 3.22 9.89
N GLY A 280 21.35 3.55 8.78
CA GLY A 280 20.28 2.72 8.20
C GLY A 280 20.78 1.33 7.80
N PHE A 281 21.96 1.23 7.17
CA PHE A 281 22.55 -0.06 6.86
C PHE A 281 23.09 -0.80 8.09
N SER A 282 23.58 -0.09 9.11
CA SER A 282 24.00 -0.72 10.37
C SER A 282 22.82 -1.27 11.16
N LEU A 283 21.66 -0.62 11.10
CA LEU A 283 20.42 -1.08 11.71
C LEU A 283 20.00 -2.44 11.14
N VAL A 284 20.11 -2.63 9.82
CA VAL A 284 19.83 -3.92 9.17
C VAL A 284 20.70 -5.04 9.75
N ALA A 285 22.00 -4.79 9.92
CA ALA A 285 22.91 -5.75 10.54
C ALA A 285 22.58 -5.99 12.03
N ALA A 286 22.16 -4.94 12.75
CA ALA A 286 21.80 -5.03 14.16
C ALA A 286 20.51 -5.86 14.37
N TRP A 287 19.49 -5.67 13.56
CA TRP A 287 18.23 -6.42 13.65
C TRP A 287 18.40 -7.92 13.38
N ALA A 288 19.42 -8.32 12.62
CA ALA A 288 19.76 -9.73 12.45
C ALA A 288 20.20 -10.42 13.77
N SER A 289 20.52 -9.66 14.83
CA SER A 289 20.76 -10.20 16.17
C SER A 289 19.50 -10.74 16.85
N HIS A 290 18.31 -10.38 16.36
CA HIS A 290 17.02 -10.81 16.92
C HIS A 290 16.59 -12.20 16.46
N LEU A 291 17.34 -12.82 15.53
CA LEU A 291 16.92 -14.03 14.82
C LEU A 291 17.34 -15.34 15.52
N ASP A 292 17.85 -15.29 16.74
CA ASP A 292 18.27 -16.48 17.48
C ASP A 292 17.08 -17.22 18.10
N PRO A 293 16.79 -18.49 17.77
CA PRO A 293 15.77 -19.27 18.47
C PRO A 293 16.00 -19.40 19.98
N ALA A 294 17.23 -19.18 20.46
CA ALA A 294 17.57 -19.15 21.87
C ALA A 294 17.35 -17.79 22.56
N ASP A 295 16.97 -16.74 21.80
CA ASP A 295 16.59 -15.45 22.36
C ASP A 295 15.40 -15.62 23.31
N SER A 296 15.54 -15.07 24.53
CA SER A 296 14.53 -15.13 25.58
C SER A 296 13.55 -13.97 25.56
N VAL A 297 13.76 -12.98 24.68
CA VAL A 297 12.85 -11.85 24.51
C VAL A 297 11.52 -12.33 23.92
N VAL A 298 10.43 -11.86 24.52
CA VAL A 298 9.05 -12.18 24.12
C VAL A 298 8.30 -10.88 23.89
N TRP A 299 7.53 -10.83 22.82
CA TRP A 299 6.69 -9.69 22.42
C TRP A 299 5.23 -10.03 22.42
N ASP A 300 4.40 -9.06 22.78
CA ASP A 300 2.99 -9.09 22.40
C ASP A 300 2.88 -8.67 20.94
N ILE A 301 2.55 -9.61 20.05
CA ILE A 301 2.47 -9.38 18.60
C ILE A 301 1.03 -9.16 18.12
N SER A 302 0.06 -9.09 19.03
CA SER A 302 -1.34 -8.87 18.65
C SER A 302 -1.59 -7.39 18.30
N PRO A 303 -2.76 -7.08 17.72
CA PRO A 303 -3.13 -5.71 17.43
C PRO A 303 -3.23 -4.84 18.70
N ALA A 304 -3.22 -5.41 19.91
CA ALA A 304 -3.17 -4.64 21.15
C ALA A 304 -1.87 -3.83 21.30
N SER A 305 -0.78 -4.27 20.66
CA SER A 305 0.57 -3.72 20.84
C SER A 305 1.26 -3.33 19.53
N ILE A 306 0.93 -3.98 18.40
CA ILE A 306 1.52 -3.70 17.08
C ILE A 306 0.47 -3.09 16.15
N GLY A 307 0.87 -2.10 15.33
CA GLY A 307 0.00 -1.36 14.43
C GLY A 307 -0.42 0.00 14.98
N ASN A 308 -1.42 0.62 14.34
CA ASN A 308 -1.92 1.95 14.68
C ASN A 308 -0.82 3.05 14.68
N ILE A 309 -0.03 3.07 13.60
CA ILE A 309 1.05 4.04 13.43
C ILE A 309 0.45 5.44 13.23
N PRO A 310 0.86 6.46 14.03
CA PRO A 310 0.20 7.76 14.03
C PRO A 310 0.69 8.71 12.93
N TYR A 311 1.92 8.53 12.44
CA TYR A 311 2.52 9.35 11.38
C TYR A 311 3.77 8.68 10.80
N TYR A 312 4.16 9.07 9.59
CA TYR A 312 5.46 8.74 9.00
C TYR A 312 6.42 9.93 9.06
N PRO A 313 7.73 9.69 9.18
CA PRO A 313 8.72 10.76 9.12
C PRO A 313 8.84 11.31 7.68
N GLU A 314 8.84 12.63 7.55
CA GLU A 314 9.00 13.33 6.27
C GLU A 314 10.48 13.59 5.90
N THR A 315 11.42 13.19 6.75
CA THR A 315 12.86 13.42 6.55
C THR A 315 13.65 12.16 6.85
N VAL A 316 14.80 12.00 6.18
CA VAL A 316 15.70 10.86 6.38
C VAL A 316 16.21 10.79 7.82
N GLU A 317 16.53 11.93 8.43
CA GLU A 317 16.96 12.00 9.83
C GLU A 317 15.86 11.55 10.80
N GLY A 318 14.59 11.83 10.47
CA GLY A 318 13.42 11.41 11.27
C GLY A 318 13.23 9.90 11.36
N LEU A 319 13.87 9.12 10.48
CA LEU A 319 13.80 7.65 10.51
C LEU A 319 14.35 7.08 11.82
N ARG A 320 15.29 7.77 12.49
CA ARG A 320 15.86 7.33 13.78
C ARG A 320 14.87 7.37 14.94
N ASP A 321 13.89 8.27 14.86
CA ASP A 321 12.82 8.37 15.85
C ASP A 321 11.68 7.39 15.54
N PHE A 322 11.62 6.90 14.29
CA PHE A 322 10.59 5.97 13.84
C PHE A 322 10.96 4.51 14.08
N TYR A 323 12.20 4.09 13.78
CA TYR A 323 12.65 2.71 13.94
C TYR A 323 13.51 2.54 15.19
N ASP A 324 13.20 1.55 16.02
CA ASP A 324 14.02 1.22 17.18
C ASP A 324 15.27 0.43 16.73
N TYR A 325 16.45 1.01 16.97
CA TYR A 325 17.72 0.42 16.56
C TYR A 325 18.07 -0.85 17.35
N GLU A 326 17.78 -0.89 18.65
CA GLU A 326 18.23 -1.98 19.55
C GLU A 326 17.17 -3.07 19.68
N GLU A 327 15.94 -2.67 19.95
CA GLU A 327 14.85 -3.62 20.20
C GLU A 327 14.17 -4.05 18.90
N GLY A 328 14.19 -3.24 17.86
CA GLY A 328 13.49 -3.49 16.60
C GLY A 328 12.04 -3.06 16.61
N GLY A 329 11.42 -3.05 15.43
CA GLY A 329 10.07 -2.53 15.23
C GLY A 329 10.03 -1.01 14.99
N ASP A 330 8.84 -0.43 15.18
CA ASP A 330 8.54 0.96 14.91
C ASP A 330 7.72 1.62 16.04
N ILE A 331 7.20 2.82 15.80
CA ILE A 331 6.40 3.62 16.75
C ILE A 331 4.94 3.14 16.91
N SER A 332 4.66 1.87 16.61
CA SER A 332 3.35 1.24 16.83
C SER A 332 2.77 1.55 18.21
N ASN A 333 1.48 1.92 18.24
CA ASN A 333 0.74 2.15 19.49
C ASN A 333 -0.22 1.00 19.83
N GLY A 334 -0.55 0.17 18.84
CA GLY A 334 -1.63 -0.80 18.93
C GLY A 334 -3.03 -0.18 19.01
N HIS A 335 -4.03 -1.04 18.88
CA HIS A 335 -5.45 -0.78 19.01
C HIS A 335 -5.96 -1.29 20.36
N ALA A 336 -6.59 -0.41 21.15
CA ALA A 336 -7.10 -0.80 22.46
C ALA A 336 -8.34 -1.70 22.38
N LEU A 337 -9.19 -1.52 21.38
CA LEU A 337 -10.48 -2.20 21.22
C LEU A 337 -10.68 -2.59 19.75
N ASN A 338 -11.24 -3.78 19.53
CA ASN A 338 -11.77 -4.18 18.24
C ASN A 338 -13.12 -3.45 18.01
N PRO A 339 -13.26 -2.68 16.91
CA PRO A 339 -14.45 -1.85 16.69
C PRO A 339 -15.73 -2.64 16.40
N PHE A 340 -15.61 -3.85 15.85
CA PHE A 340 -16.76 -4.73 15.55
C PHE A 340 -17.33 -5.38 16.82
N THR A 341 -16.46 -5.85 17.71
CA THR A 341 -16.89 -6.58 18.92
C THR A 341 -17.04 -5.68 20.15
N GLY A 342 -16.37 -4.52 20.15
CA GLY A 342 -16.24 -3.63 21.31
C GLY A 342 -15.37 -4.18 22.44
N ALA A 343 -14.72 -5.34 22.24
CA ALA A 343 -13.83 -5.97 23.20
C ALA A 343 -12.37 -5.53 22.98
N PRO A 344 -11.53 -5.54 24.03
CA PRO A 344 -10.09 -5.39 23.85
C PRO A 344 -9.48 -6.48 22.97
N TYR A 345 -8.46 -6.15 22.18
CA TYR A 345 -7.65 -7.17 21.52
C TYR A 345 -6.90 -7.99 22.58
N GLU A 346 -6.95 -9.30 22.46
CA GLU A 346 -6.26 -10.20 23.39
C GLU A 346 -4.74 -10.20 23.09
N PRO A 347 -3.86 -10.02 24.09
CA PRO A 347 -2.42 -10.10 23.89
C PRO A 347 -1.96 -11.49 23.43
N GLN A 348 -0.98 -11.52 22.52
CA GLN A 348 -0.37 -12.72 21.98
C GLN A 348 1.15 -12.68 22.19
N TYR A 349 1.61 -13.28 23.29
CA TYR A 349 3.03 -13.30 23.66
C TYR A 349 3.80 -14.39 22.92
N VAL A 350 4.74 -14.00 22.06
CA VAL A 350 5.59 -14.93 21.28
C VAL A 350 7.08 -14.56 21.38
N PRO A 351 8.01 -15.53 21.28
CA PRO A 351 9.44 -15.22 21.17
C PRO A 351 9.70 -14.28 20.00
N ARG A 352 10.48 -13.22 20.22
CA ARG A 352 10.83 -12.24 19.19
C ARG A 352 11.45 -12.90 17.97
N ALA A 353 12.35 -13.86 18.17
CA ALA A 353 13.03 -14.55 17.08
C ALA A 353 12.08 -15.37 16.19
N ASP A 354 11.03 -15.95 16.76
CA ASP A 354 10.03 -16.63 15.95
C ASP A 354 9.20 -15.62 15.15
N TYR A 355 8.78 -14.51 15.77
CA TYR A 355 8.04 -13.45 15.07
C TYR A 355 8.85 -12.85 13.92
N ALA A 356 10.09 -12.40 14.18
CA ALA A 356 10.92 -11.74 13.18
C ALA A 356 11.22 -12.65 11.97
N ARG A 357 11.50 -13.94 12.20
CA ARG A 357 11.73 -14.93 11.13
C ARG A 357 10.46 -15.26 10.35
N VAL A 358 9.35 -15.49 11.05
CA VAL A 358 8.04 -15.73 10.41
C VAL A 358 7.64 -14.52 9.58
N LEU A 359 7.79 -13.31 10.10
CA LEU A 359 7.43 -12.09 9.40
C LEU A 359 8.31 -11.88 8.15
N ALA A 360 9.62 -12.09 8.29
CA ALA A 360 10.57 -12.00 7.17
C ALA A 360 10.21 -12.97 6.04
N GLU A 361 9.84 -14.22 6.35
CA GLU A 361 9.48 -15.22 5.33
C GLU A 361 8.06 -15.07 4.78
N PHE A 362 7.07 -14.71 5.61
CA PHE A 362 5.69 -14.53 5.16
C PHE A 362 5.58 -13.46 4.07
N TRP A 363 6.20 -12.31 4.31
CA TRP A 363 6.25 -11.20 3.35
C TRP A 363 7.45 -11.27 2.40
N ALA A 364 8.31 -12.29 2.50
CA ALA A 364 9.33 -12.58 1.48
C ALA A 364 8.70 -13.03 0.16
N ASP A 365 7.44 -13.48 0.21
CA ASP A 365 6.72 -14.00 -0.94
C ASP A 365 7.52 -15.14 -1.59
N GLY A 366 7.67 -16.22 -0.81
CA GLY A 366 8.47 -17.41 -1.16
C GLY A 366 8.01 -18.16 -2.43
N PRO A 367 8.52 -19.39 -2.68
CA PRO A 367 8.39 -20.06 -3.98
C PRO A 367 6.96 -20.35 -4.44
N ASP A 368 6.01 -20.40 -3.50
CA ASP A 368 4.59 -20.61 -3.80
C ASP A 368 3.79 -19.29 -3.84
N SER A 369 4.46 -18.13 -3.89
CA SER A 369 3.84 -16.79 -3.83
C SER A 369 3.49 -16.22 -5.21
N GLU A 370 2.46 -15.37 -5.22
CA GLU A 370 1.99 -14.59 -6.35
C GLU A 370 2.78 -13.28 -6.54
N THR A 371 3.96 -13.15 -5.90
CA THR A 371 4.74 -11.91 -5.75
C THR A 371 3.96 -10.79 -5.02
N PRO A 372 4.59 -9.69 -4.58
CA PRO A 372 3.90 -8.67 -3.79
C PRO A 372 2.59 -8.15 -4.38
N PRO A 373 2.50 -7.81 -5.68
CA PRO A 373 1.22 -7.35 -6.23
C PRO A 373 0.13 -8.43 -6.21
N GLY A 374 0.47 -9.69 -6.42
CA GLY A 374 -0.50 -10.80 -6.39
C GLY A 374 -0.92 -11.19 -4.98
N HIS A 375 -0.05 -11.04 -3.98
CA HIS A 375 -0.39 -11.26 -2.56
C HIS A 375 -1.60 -10.39 -2.15
N TRP A 376 -1.66 -9.13 -2.60
CA TRP A 376 -2.81 -8.28 -2.27
C TRP A 376 -4.10 -8.67 -2.98
N PHE A 377 -4.04 -9.36 -4.11
CA PHE A 377 -5.21 -10.01 -4.71
C PHE A 377 -5.68 -11.23 -3.89
N THR A 378 -4.76 -12.00 -3.28
CA THR A 378 -5.16 -13.08 -2.37
C THR A 378 -5.83 -12.55 -1.11
N LEU A 379 -5.34 -11.43 -0.56
CA LEU A 379 -5.97 -10.73 0.57
C LEU A 379 -7.34 -10.14 0.21
N LEU A 380 -7.48 -9.53 -0.98
CA LEU A 380 -8.78 -9.09 -1.49
C LEU A 380 -9.76 -10.26 -1.60
N ASN A 381 -9.31 -11.38 -2.17
CA ASN A 381 -10.13 -12.59 -2.28
C ASN A 381 -10.52 -13.16 -0.91
N TYR A 382 -9.61 -13.13 0.06
CA TYR A 382 -9.88 -13.52 1.44
C TYR A 382 -10.96 -12.65 2.09
N VAL A 383 -10.90 -11.34 1.90
CA VAL A 383 -11.93 -10.40 2.38
C VAL A 383 -13.27 -10.65 1.68
N ASN A 384 -13.25 -10.83 0.36
CA ASN A 384 -14.45 -11.11 -0.44
C ASN A 384 -15.17 -12.39 0.01
N ASP A 385 -14.40 -13.39 0.45
CA ASP A 385 -14.91 -14.69 0.90
C ASP A 385 -15.28 -14.69 2.41
N HIS A 386 -15.04 -13.57 3.13
CA HIS A 386 -15.31 -13.49 4.56
C HIS A 386 -16.81 -13.42 4.85
N PRO A 387 -17.36 -14.23 5.77
CA PRO A 387 -18.81 -14.33 6.01
C PRO A 387 -19.44 -13.08 6.62
N GLU A 388 -18.64 -12.21 7.23
CA GLU A 388 -19.09 -10.92 7.78
C GLU A 388 -18.92 -9.75 6.81
N PHE A 389 -18.40 -9.99 5.61
CA PHE A 389 -18.23 -8.95 4.61
C PHE A 389 -19.45 -8.85 3.69
N GLU A 390 -19.99 -7.64 3.54
CA GLU A 390 -21.03 -7.31 2.58
C GLU A 390 -20.41 -6.50 1.44
N LYS A 391 -20.53 -7.00 0.19
CA LYS A 391 -19.98 -6.36 -1.01
C LYS A 391 -20.74 -5.09 -1.39
N LYS A 392 -20.48 -4.01 -0.67
CA LYS A 392 -20.99 -2.65 -0.90
C LYS A 392 -19.84 -1.77 -1.30
N PHE A 393 -19.91 -1.15 -2.48
CA PHE A 393 -18.82 -0.30 -2.96
C PHE A 393 -18.65 0.88 -1.99
N ARG A 394 -17.42 1.13 -1.52
CA ARG A 394 -17.12 2.12 -0.45
C ARG A 394 -17.85 1.86 0.87
N GLY A 395 -18.33 0.64 1.10
CA GLY A 395 -19.15 0.28 2.26
C GLY A 395 -20.56 0.89 2.24
N GLN A 396 -20.96 1.50 1.11
CA GLN A 396 -22.20 2.27 0.98
C GLN A 396 -23.13 1.68 -0.11
N GLY A 397 -24.38 2.10 -0.09
CA GLY A 397 -25.39 1.69 -1.07
C GLY A 397 -25.83 0.23 -0.98
N GLU A 398 -26.35 -0.28 -2.10
CA GLU A 398 -26.86 -1.64 -2.23
C GLU A 398 -25.73 -2.66 -2.38
N ILE A 399 -26.04 -3.92 -2.01
CA ILE A 399 -25.10 -5.02 -2.22
C ILE A 399 -24.92 -5.25 -3.73
N VAL A 400 -23.68 -5.25 -4.16
CA VAL A 400 -23.26 -5.47 -5.54
C VAL A 400 -23.17 -6.98 -5.82
N GLU A 401 -23.58 -7.41 -7.01
CA GLU A 401 -23.46 -8.82 -7.41
C GLU A 401 -21.98 -9.25 -7.51
N ASP A 402 -21.69 -10.53 -7.21
CA ASP A 402 -20.32 -11.04 -7.13
C ASP A 402 -19.47 -10.73 -8.36
N LEU A 403 -20.00 -10.93 -9.57
CA LEU A 403 -19.25 -10.65 -10.79
C LEU A 403 -18.92 -9.16 -10.92
N GLU A 404 -19.89 -8.29 -10.67
CA GLU A 404 -19.70 -6.84 -10.78
C GLU A 404 -18.70 -6.33 -9.73
N TRP A 405 -18.79 -6.83 -8.50
CA TRP A 405 -17.82 -6.54 -7.45
C TRP A 405 -16.41 -6.94 -7.87
N ASP A 406 -16.24 -8.19 -8.32
CA ASP A 406 -14.93 -8.74 -8.66
C ASP A 406 -14.28 -7.96 -9.81
N VAL A 407 -15.01 -7.65 -10.89
CA VAL A 407 -14.41 -6.90 -12.02
C VAL A 407 -14.06 -5.46 -11.66
N LYS A 408 -14.86 -4.78 -10.83
CA LYS A 408 -14.58 -3.40 -10.36
C LYS A 408 -13.37 -3.39 -9.42
N ALA A 409 -13.37 -4.29 -8.43
CA ALA A 409 -12.31 -4.40 -7.44
C ALA A 409 -10.97 -4.78 -8.08
N TYR A 410 -10.96 -5.75 -9.00
CA TYR A 410 -9.75 -6.16 -9.71
C TYR A 410 -9.22 -5.08 -10.66
N LEU A 411 -10.09 -4.33 -11.34
CA LEU A 411 -9.64 -3.21 -12.18
C LEU A 411 -8.86 -2.19 -11.36
N ILE A 412 -9.44 -1.72 -10.24
CA ILE A 412 -8.82 -0.72 -9.38
C ILE A 412 -7.55 -1.24 -8.74
N LEU A 413 -7.59 -2.42 -8.11
CA LEU A 413 -6.41 -2.98 -7.44
C LEU A 413 -5.31 -3.29 -8.47
N GLY A 414 -5.66 -3.86 -9.62
CA GLY A 414 -4.72 -4.15 -10.70
C GLY A 414 -4.07 -2.89 -11.24
N GLY A 415 -4.85 -1.83 -11.49
CA GLY A 415 -4.37 -0.52 -11.93
C GLY A 415 -3.40 0.10 -10.91
N ALA A 416 -3.74 0.09 -9.62
CA ALA A 416 -2.87 0.58 -8.56
C ALA A 416 -1.55 -0.20 -8.50
N MET A 417 -1.59 -1.55 -8.58
CA MET A 417 -0.37 -2.36 -8.61
C MET A 417 0.48 -2.02 -9.83
N HIS A 418 -0.12 -1.81 -11.00
CA HIS A 418 0.61 -1.43 -12.21
C HIS A 418 1.31 -0.08 -12.07
N ASP A 419 0.63 0.93 -11.53
CA ASP A 419 1.20 2.26 -11.30
C ASP A 419 2.31 2.26 -10.23
N VAL A 420 2.15 1.45 -9.18
CA VAL A 420 3.24 1.22 -8.22
C VAL A 420 4.47 0.64 -8.90
N ALA A 421 4.30 -0.37 -9.77
CA ALA A 421 5.42 -0.96 -10.48
C ALA A 421 6.16 0.09 -11.32
N ILE A 422 5.43 0.96 -12.03
CA ILE A 422 5.99 2.06 -12.83
C ILE A 422 6.77 3.04 -11.95
N SER A 423 6.15 3.56 -10.89
CA SER A 423 6.78 4.54 -9.99
C SER A 423 8.02 3.96 -9.30
N ALA A 424 7.88 2.80 -8.64
CA ALA A 424 8.96 2.22 -7.86
C ALA A 424 10.13 1.78 -8.75
N TRP A 425 9.89 1.18 -9.93
CA TRP A 425 10.99 0.77 -10.81
C TRP A 425 11.59 1.94 -11.61
N GLY A 426 10.83 2.99 -11.91
CA GLY A 426 11.38 4.25 -12.41
C GLY A 426 12.41 4.84 -11.44
N MET A 427 12.08 4.90 -10.15
CA MET A 427 13.01 5.31 -9.09
C MET A 427 14.20 4.37 -8.94
N LYS A 428 13.96 3.05 -8.90
CA LYS A 428 15.05 2.06 -8.78
C LYS A 428 16.02 2.14 -9.95
N GLY A 429 15.53 2.35 -11.17
CA GLY A 429 16.35 2.56 -12.35
C GLY A 429 17.18 3.84 -12.27
N TRP A 430 16.55 4.95 -11.89
CA TRP A 430 17.22 6.24 -11.79
C TRP A 430 18.24 6.30 -10.64
N TYR A 431 17.79 6.11 -9.40
CA TYR A 431 18.63 6.22 -8.22
C TYR A 431 19.63 5.08 -8.11
N ASP A 432 19.28 3.90 -8.65
CA ASP A 432 20.15 2.73 -8.74
C ASP A 432 20.84 2.43 -7.41
N TYR A 433 20.09 2.53 -6.31
CA TYR A 433 20.64 2.54 -4.96
C TYR A 433 21.09 1.16 -4.47
N ILE A 434 22.18 1.15 -3.71
CA ILE A 434 22.86 -0.06 -3.23
C ILE A 434 22.03 -0.88 -2.22
N ARG A 435 22.31 -2.19 -2.16
CA ARG A 435 21.67 -3.14 -1.22
C ARG A 435 22.50 -3.36 0.06
N PRO A 436 21.88 -3.84 1.17
CA PRO A 436 22.57 -4.00 2.45
C PRO A 436 23.82 -4.87 2.41
N ILE A 437 23.79 -6.05 1.78
CA ILE A 437 24.98 -6.93 1.74
C ILE A 437 26.20 -6.23 1.13
N SER A 438 26.01 -5.50 0.03
CA SER A 438 27.08 -4.77 -0.63
C SER A 438 27.58 -3.60 0.20
N SER A 439 26.67 -2.83 0.80
CA SER A 439 26.97 -1.66 1.63
C SER A 439 27.65 -2.03 2.95
N ILE A 440 27.10 -2.99 3.71
CA ILE A 440 27.64 -3.43 5.00
C ILE A 440 29.05 -3.99 4.82
N ARG A 441 29.28 -4.84 3.82
CA ARG A 441 30.61 -5.38 3.53
C ARG A 441 31.59 -4.28 3.08
N CYS A 442 31.15 -3.33 2.26
CA CYS A 442 31.96 -2.19 1.86
C CYS A 442 32.37 -1.30 3.05
N MET A 443 31.42 -0.92 3.90
CA MET A 443 31.70 -0.14 5.09
C MET A 443 32.62 -0.90 6.06
N ALA A 444 32.48 -2.22 6.16
CA ALA A 444 33.36 -3.05 6.98
C ALA A 444 34.80 -3.12 6.44
N ASP A 445 34.98 -3.17 5.11
CA ASP A 445 36.31 -3.13 4.46
C ASP A 445 37.03 -1.79 4.72
N PHE A 446 36.28 -0.69 4.84
CA PHE A 446 36.84 0.60 5.27
C PHE A 446 37.25 0.61 6.75
N GLY A 447 36.64 -0.22 7.59
CA GLY A 447 36.83 -0.25 9.04
C GLY A 447 35.71 0.46 9.79
N GLN A 448 36.02 1.24 10.82
CA GLN A 448 35.01 1.90 11.68
C GLN A 448 35.04 3.43 11.59
N SER A 449 33.89 4.09 11.79
CA SER A 449 33.78 5.56 11.74
C SER A 449 33.45 6.25 13.06
N SER A 450 33.26 5.51 14.17
CA SER A 450 32.82 6.08 15.46
C SER A 450 33.93 6.75 16.27
N ASP A 451 35.18 6.27 16.20
CA ASP A 451 36.27 6.75 17.07
C ASP A 451 37.60 6.88 16.32
N SER A 452 37.97 8.11 15.97
CA SER A 452 39.23 8.44 15.30
C SER A 452 40.50 8.06 16.07
N THR A 453 40.40 7.71 17.35
CA THR A 453 41.53 7.31 18.20
C THR A 453 41.74 5.80 18.24
N LYS A 454 40.75 5.01 17.79
CA LYS A 454 40.83 3.55 17.69
C LYS A 454 41.43 3.11 16.36
N MET A 455 41.84 1.84 16.31
CA MET A 455 42.35 1.24 15.08
C MET A 455 41.27 1.20 13.97
N SER A 456 41.73 1.04 12.73
CA SER A 456 40.88 0.89 11.55
C SER A 456 39.86 2.01 11.37
N TYR A 457 40.17 3.23 11.81
CA TYR A 457 39.27 4.37 11.62
C TYR A 457 39.25 4.82 10.16
N HIS A 458 38.05 5.02 9.61
CA HIS A 458 37.82 5.61 8.30
C HIS A 458 36.48 6.38 8.29
N PRO A 459 36.36 7.57 7.66
CA PRO A 459 35.10 8.32 7.56
C PRO A 459 33.91 7.52 7.01
N ALA A 460 34.20 6.69 6.00
CA ALA A 460 33.25 5.80 5.33
C ALA A 460 33.05 4.44 6.05
N GLY A 461 33.73 4.21 7.16
CA GLY A 461 33.65 2.95 7.91
C GLY A 461 32.29 2.79 8.60
N ILE A 462 31.96 1.56 8.97
CA ILE A 462 30.72 1.25 9.70
C ILE A 462 30.78 1.81 11.14
N PRO A 463 29.71 2.44 11.65
CA PRO A 463 29.69 2.91 13.03
C PRO A 463 29.71 1.72 14.01
N LEU A 464 30.58 1.82 15.01
CA LEU A 464 30.59 0.89 16.14
C LEU A 464 29.34 1.07 17.01
N SER A 465 28.75 -0.06 17.41
CA SER A 465 27.61 -0.16 18.30
C SER A 465 27.92 -1.23 19.36
N PRO A 466 28.17 -0.87 20.63
CA PRO A 466 28.54 -1.84 21.66
C PRO A 466 27.58 -3.03 21.72
N GLY A 467 28.11 -4.25 21.75
CA GLY A 467 27.32 -5.48 21.77
C GLY A 467 26.72 -5.93 20.42
N LEU A 468 26.82 -5.10 19.37
CA LEU A 468 26.26 -5.39 18.04
C LEU A 468 27.29 -5.28 16.91
N ILE A 469 28.10 -4.22 16.91
CA ILE A 469 29.10 -3.91 15.89
C ILE A 469 30.38 -3.46 16.58
N GLU A 470 31.43 -4.27 16.50
CA GLU A 470 32.65 -4.07 17.27
C GLU A 470 33.91 -4.34 16.44
N LEU A 471 35.06 -3.92 16.96
CA LEU A 471 36.35 -4.35 16.44
C LEU A 471 36.72 -5.71 17.03
N VAL A 472 37.34 -6.56 16.21
CA VAL A 472 38.04 -7.74 16.71
C VAL A 472 39.28 -7.30 17.48
N GLU A 473 39.37 -7.63 18.76
CA GLU A 473 40.51 -7.29 19.62
C GLU A 473 41.46 -8.49 19.84
N TRP A 474 42.64 -8.23 20.42
CA TRP A 474 43.51 -9.31 20.85
C TRP A 474 42.88 -10.14 21.97
N GLY A 475 42.87 -11.47 21.79
CA GLY A 475 42.20 -12.41 22.69
C GLY A 475 40.74 -12.68 22.34
N ASP A 476 40.19 -12.00 21.32
CA ASP A 476 38.85 -12.27 20.80
C ASP A 476 38.80 -13.67 20.12
N PRO A 477 37.72 -14.45 20.25
CA PRO A 477 37.56 -15.72 19.55
C PRO A 477 37.75 -15.61 18.03
N LEU A 478 37.40 -14.48 17.44
CA LEU A 478 37.51 -14.20 16.01
C LEU A 478 38.88 -13.65 15.58
N GLN A 479 39.85 -13.46 16.50
CA GLN A 479 41.16 -12.86 16.18
C GLN A 479 41.92 -13.61 15.07
N GLY A 480 41.61 -14.89 14.86
CA GLY A 480 42.29 -15.76 13.89
C GLY A 480 43.73 -16.10 14.29
N ASP A 481 44.40 -16.87 13.43
CA ASP A 481 45.79 -17.26 13.67
C ASP A 481 46.70 -16.03 13.69
N GLU A 482 47.55 -15.94 14.72
CA GLU A 482 48.47 -14.82 14.96
C GLU A 482 47.81 -13.43 14.97
N GLY A 483 46.49 -13.35 15.24
CA GLY A 483 45.74 -12.09 15.27
C GLY A 483 45.43 -11.51 13.89
N ALA A 484 45.36 -12.34 12.83
CA ALA A 484 45.11 -11.91 11.46
C ALA A 484 43.84 -11.06 11.25
N ASN A 485 42.83 -11.21 12.11
CA ASN A 485 41.58 -10.47 12.03
C ASN A 485 41.52 -9.29 13.01
N VAL A 486 42.53 -9.07 13.87
CA VAL A 486 42.52 -7.98 14.84
C VAL A 486 42.41 -6.64 14.10
N GLY A 487 41.39 -5.84 14.45
CA GLY A 487 41.06 -4.59 13.78
C GLY A 487 40.03 -4.69 12.66
N LYS A 488 39.61 -5.88 12.26
CA LYS A 488 38.44 -6.05 11.41
C LYS A 488 37.17 -5.78 12.20
N ILE A 489 36.07 -5.52 11.48
CA ILE A 489 34.75 -5.40 12.07
C ILE A 489 34.15 -6.79 12.29
N LYS A 490 33.54 -7.00 13.46
CA LYS A 490 32.67 -8.12 13.77
C LYS A 490 31.24 -7.63 14.04
N LEU A 491 30.27 -8.44 13.67
CA LEU A 491 28.84 -8.20 13.87
C LEU A 491 28.26 -9.31 14.74
N TYR A 492 27.42 -8.97 15.71
CA TYR A 492 26.60 -9.94 16.43
C TYR A 492 25.29 -10.10 15.65
N SER A 493 25.19 -11.15 14.84
CA SER A 493 24.19 -11.28 13.77
C SER A 493 23.86 -12.75 13.51
N TRP A 494 22.75 -13.02 12.82
CA TRP A 494 22.49 -14.32 12.21
C TRP A 494 23.73 -14.82 11.45
N ARG A 495 24.15 -16.05 11.74
CA ARG A 495 25.48 -16.54 11.33
C ARG A 495 25.61 -16.86 9.84
N GLY A 496 24.50 -16.99 9.13
CA GLY A 496 24.50 -17.24 7.70
C GLY A 496 24.28 -18.71 7.32
N PRO A 497 24.13 -18.98 6.02
CA PRO A 497 23.77 -20.30 5.49
C PRO A 497 24.82 -21.40 5.75
N ASP A 498 26.09 -21.04 5.97
CA ASP A 498 27.18 -22.00 6.27
C ASP A 498 26.97 -22.78 7.58
N TYR A 499 26.00 -22.36 8.40
CA TYR A 499 25.64 -23.02 9.67
C TYR A 499 24.36 -23.85 9.57
N ILE A 500 23.80 -24.01 8.37
CA ILE A 500 22.59 -24.78 8.09
C ILE A 500 22.97 -25.91 7.12
N ASP A 501 23.10 -27.14 7.62
CA ASP A 501 23.35 -28.30 6.77
C ASP A 501 22.05 -28.78 6.10
N GLU A 502 20.98 -28.94 6.90
CA GLU A 502 19.65 -29.32 6.44
C GLU A 502 18.60 -28.31 6.97
N PRO A 503 18.05 -27.41 6.13
CA PRO A 503 17.10 -26.37 6.56
C PRO A 503 15.83 -26.88 7.25
N GLU A 504 15.55 -28.18 7.16
CA GLU A 504 14.38 -28.83 7.75
C GLU A 504 14.61 -29.25 9.21
N ASP A 505 15.87 -29.35 9.64
CA ASP A 505 16.27 -29.82 10.97
C ASP A 505 17.26 -28.86 11.69
N ASP A 506 17.89 -27.94 10.96
CA ASP A 506 18.93 -27.04 11.45
C ASP A 506 18.52 -25.56 11.41
N TYR A 507 19.13 -24.77 12.28
CA TYR A 507 19.07 -23.31 12.24
C TYR A 507 20.45 -22.71 12.47
N ALA A 508 20.70 -21.55 11.85
CA ALA A 508 21.99 -20.91 11.94
C ALA A 508 22.21 -20.22 13.28
N GLY A 509 21.18 -19.66 13.93
CA GLY A 509 21.33 -18.93 15.20
C GLY A 509 22.17 -17.65 15.05
N VAL A 510 22.47 -16.99 16.17
CA VAL A 510 23.19 -15.70 16.21
C VAL A 510 24.48 -15.83 17.00
N ASP A 511 25.57 -15.25 16.52
CA ASP A 511 26.82 -15.08 17.26
C ASP A 511 27.65 -13.95 16.62
N TRP A 512 28.84 -13.69 17.18
CA TRP A 512 29.83 -12.84 16.55
C TRP A 512 30.37 -13.49 15.28
N ILE A 513 30.22 -12.81 14.15
CA ILE A 513 30.82 -13.15 12.86
C ILE A 513 31.67 -12.00 12.34
N LEU A 514 32.62 -12.27 11.44
CA LEU A 514 33.32 -11.21 10.72
C LEU A 514 32.37 -10.53 9.73
N ALA A 515 32.33 -9.19 9.74
CA ALA A 515 31.40 -8.41 8.91
C ALA A 515 31.60 -8.63 7.40
N GLU A 516 32.84 -8.92 6.99
CA GLU A 516 33.19 -9.29 5.61
C GLU A 516 32.47 -10.56 5.11
N ASN A 517 31.95 -11.38 6.04
CA ASN A 517 31.20 -12.60 5.76
C ASN A 517 29.70 -12.45 6.10
N TRP A 518 29.18 -11.24 6.29
CA TRP A 518 27.77 -11.05 6.66
C TRP A 518 26.84 -11.46 5.52
N TRP A 519 25.70 -12.07 5.89
CA TRP A 519 24.61 -12.45 4.99
C TRP A 519 23.28 -11.90 5.53
N PRO A 520 22.37 -11.44 4.65
CA PRO A 520 20.98 -11.20 5.04
C PRO A 520 20.28 -12.52 5.36
N TYR A 521 19.22 -12.48 6.17
CA TYR A 521 18.39 -13.65 6.49
C TYR A 521 17.58 -14.09 5.26
N GLN A 522 18.22 -14.86 4.39
CA GLN A 522 17.73 -15.31 3.10
C GLN A 522 18.37 -16.65 2.73
N ARG A 523 17.79 -17.35 1.75
CA ARG A 523 18.41 -18.54 1.16
C ARG A 523 19.73 -18.19 0.45
N PRO A 524 20.74 -19.07 0.45
CA PRO A 524 21.99 -18.83 -0.25
C PRO A 524 21.83 -18.69 -1.77
N THR A 525 20.76 -19.27 -2.33
CA THR A 525 20.41 -19.18 -3.75
C THR A 525 19.63 -17.92 -4.13
N PHE A 526 19.18 -17.14 -3.14
CA PHE A 526 18.44 -15.88 -3.32
C PHE A 526 18.79 -14.89 -2.21
N ILE A 527 19.95 -14.24 -2.31
CA ILE A 527 20.45 -13.37 -1.22
C ILE A 527 19.75 -12.01 -1.21
N THR A 528 19.50 -11.44 -2.37
CA THR A 528 18.78 -10.18 -2.53
C THR A 528 18.15 -10.15 -3.92
N PRO A 529 17.00 -9.48 -4.10
CA PRO A 529 16.39 -9.38 -5.43
C PRO A 529 17.31 -8.69 -6.45
N PRO A 530 17.26 -9.08 -7.74
CA PRO A 530 18.19 -8.60 -8.76
C PRO A 530 17.80 -7.21 -9.28
N PHE A 531 17.70 -6.23 -8.38
CA PHE A 531 17.38 -4.84 -8.67
C PHE A 531 17.73 -3.94 -7.47
N ALA A 532 17.90 -2.63 -7.74
CA ALA A 532 18.24 -1.61 -6.74
C ALA A 532 17.25 -1.54 -5.56
N GLY A 533 17.73 -1.00 -4.43
CA GLY A 533 16.98 -0.89 -3.17
C GLY A 533 15.88 0.17 -3.19
N TYR A 534 16.23 1.40 -3.57
CA TYR A 534 15.38 2.58 -3.35
C TYR A 534 14.41 2.86 -4.51
N VAL A 535 13.09 2.98 -4.28
CA VAL A 535 12.33 2.71 -3.03
C VAL A 535 11.94 1.23 -2.92
N SER A 536 11.55 0.76 -1.74
CA SER A 536 11.07 -0.61 -1.50
C SER A 536 9.78 -0.89 -2.27
N GLY A 537 9.83 -1.84 -3.21
CA GLY A 537 8.66 -2.25 -3.97
C GLY A 537 7.57 -2.84 -3.07
N HIS A 538 7.94 -3.69 -2.10
CA HIS A 538 6.98 -4.30 -1.17
C HIS A 538 6.28 -3.24 -0.32
N SER A 539 7.02 -2.26 0.22
CA SER A 539 6.43 -1.17 1.00
C SER A 539 5.43 -0.35 0.16
N THR A 540 5.77 -0.09 -1.11
CA THR A 540 4.94 0.70 -2.01
C THR A 540 3.68 -0.06 -2.44
N PHE A 541 3.83 -1.33 -2.87
CA PHE A 541 2.69 -2.18 -3.27
C PHE A 541 1.73 -2.37 -2.10
N SER A 542 2.26 -2.73 -0.93
CA SER A 542 1.43 -3.00 0.24
C SER A 542 0.67 -1.77 0.71
N ARG A 543 1.30 -0.59 0.69
CA ARG A 543 0.61 0.61 1.11
C ARG A 543 -0.49 1.01 0.13
N ALA A 544 -0.21 1.01 -1.17
CA ALA A 544 -1.25 1.31 -2.17
C ALA A 544 -2.43 0.33 -2.08
N ALA A 545 -2.16 -0.96 -1.97
CA ALA A 545 -3.21 -1.96 -1.84
C ALA A 545 -4.02 -1.80 -0.54
N ALA A 546 -3.38 -1.45 0.59
CA ALA A 546 -4.10 -1.18 1.83
C ALA A 546 -5.08 0.00 1.70
N GLU A 547 -4.68 1.08 1.02
CA GLU A 547 -5.57 2.22 0.75
C GLU A 547 -6.73 1.82 -0.18
N ILE A 548 -6.46 1.03 -1.24
CA ILE A 548 -7.51 0.48 -2.11
C ILE A 548 -8.48 -0.36 -1.31
N MET A 549 -7.99 -1.26 -0.46
CA MET A 549 -8.83 -2.15 0.35
C MET A 549 -9.75 -1.33 1.26
N GLU A 550 -9.22 -0.34 1.99
CA GLU A 550 -10.01 0.55 2.84
C GLU A 550 -11.08 1.32 2.06
N LEU A 551 -10.71 1.93 0.94
CA LEU A 551 -11.65 2.69 0.10
C LEU A 551 -12.70 1.78 -0.55
N LEU A 552 -12.33 0.57 -0.95
CA LEU A 552 -13.23 -0.39 -1.58
C LEU A 552 -14.27 -0.92 -0.57
N THR A 553 -13.81 -1.31 0.62
CA THR A 553 -14.68 -1.87 1.67
C THR A 553 -15.44 -0.79 2.46
N GLY A 554 -14.96 0.46 2.43
CA GLY A 554 -15.47 1.56 3.26
C GLY A 554 -15.07 1.44 4.74
N ASP A 555 -14.13 0.57 5.07
CA ASP A 555 -13.68 0.31 6.43
C ASP A 555 -12.18 0.03 6.44
N ALA A 556 -11.44 0.73 7.31
CA ALA A 556 -10.01 0.52 7.49
C ALA A 556 -9.67 -0.86 8.06
N PHE A 557 -10.64 -1.48 8.76
CA PHE A 557 -10.45 -2.76 9.44
C PHE A 557 -10.75 -3.94 8.51
N PHE A 558 -10.03 -5.05 8.73
CA PHE A 558 -10.43 -6.34 8.18
C PHE A 558 -11.85 -6.70 8.66
N PRO A 559 -12.66 -7.43 7.89
CA PRO A 559 -13.98 -7.89 8.33
C PRO A 559 -13.92 -8.57 9.71
N GLY A 560 -14.86 -8.23 10.61
CA GLY A 560 -14.82 -8.70 12.01
C GLY A 560 -13.77 -8.01 12.89
N GLY A 561 -13.03 -7.03 12.34
CA GLY A 561 -12.00 -6.25 13.00
C GLY A 561 -10.64 -6.94 13.10
N MET A 562 -10.40 -8.04 12.37
CA MET A 562 -9.12 -8.77 12.45
C MET A 562 -8.87 -9.67 11.24
N GLY A 563 -7.71 -9.52 10.59
CA GLY A 563 -7.14 -10.50 9.67
C GLY A 563 -6.13 -11.38 10.40
N GLU A 564 -6.04 -12.67 10.04
CA GLU A 564 -5.15 -13.64 10.69
C GLU A 564 -4.46 -14.56 9.70
N PHE A 565 -3.20 -14.89 9.97
CA PHE A 565 -2.44 -15.91 9.26
C PHE A 565 -1.71 -16.84 10.24
N GLU A 566 -1.91 -18.15 10.14
CA GLU A 566 -1.24 -19.14 11.00
C GLU A 566 0.06 -19.66 10.36
N ALA A 567 1.17 -19.50 11.07
CA ALA A 567 2.47 -20.09 10.79
C ALA A 567 2.71 -21.30 11.72
N PRO A 568 2.52 -22.55 11.25
CA PRO A 568 2.57 -23.71 12.12
C PRO A 568 4.01 -24.03 12.58
N LYS A 569 4.13 -24.47 13.84
CA LYS A 569 5.40 -24.88 14.46
C LYS A 569 6.20 -25.83 13.58
N ASN A 570 7.50 -25.53 13.36
CA ASN A 570 8.46 -26.34 12.59
C ASN A 570 7.99 -26.70 11.16
N GLU A 571 6.97 -26.02 10.64
CA GLU A 571 6.35 -26.34 9.36
C GLU A 571 6.31 -25.15 8.40
N PHE A 572 6.45 -23.92 8.93
CA PHE A 572 6.36 -22.71 8.13
C PHE A 572 7.69 -22.21 7.57
N LEU A 573 8.74 -22.09 8.40
CA LEU A 573 10.01 -21.54 7.92
C LEU A 573 10.67 -22.49 6.93
N VAL A 574 11.24 -21.90 5.89
CA VAL A 574 11.88 -22.63 4.79
C VAL A 574 13.35 -22.27 4.63
N PHE A 575 13.83 -21.19 5.27
CA PHE A 575 15.26 -20.83 5.27
C PHE A 575 16.05 -21.66 6.29
N GLU A 576 15.43 -22.03 7.41
CA GLU A 576 15.93 -22.87 8.51
C GLU A 576 14.74 -23.44 9.32
N ASP A 577 14.98 -24.35 10.29
CA ASP A 577 13.91 -24.93 11.11
C ASP A 577 13.21 -23.89 12.00
N GLY A 578 11.88 -24.00 12.03
CA GLY A 578 11.01 -23.21 12.87
C GLY A 578 9.66 -22.89 12.22
N PRO A 579 8.85 -22.01 12.86
CA PRO A 579 9.08 -21.37 14.16
C PRO A 579 9.03 -22.38 15.33
N SER A 580 9.58 -22.02 16.49
CA SER A 580 9.66 -22.92 17.67
C SER A 580 8.29 -23.23 18.31
N GLN A 581 7.28 -22.42 17.98
CA GLN A 581 5.87 -22.60 18.30
C GLN A 581 4.99 -22.12 17.14
N THR A 582 3.73 -22.54 17.10
CA THR A 582 2.77 -21.97 16.15
C THR A 582 2.57 -20.51 16.48
N ILE A 583 2.69 -19.65 15.48
CA ILE A 583 2.44 -18.21 15.56
C ILE A 583 1.23 -17.90 14.70
N THR A 584 0.41 -16.95 15.13
CA THR A 584 -0.63 -16.37 14.29
C THR A 584 -0.27 -14.91 14.09
N LEU A 585 0.05 -14.49 12.87
CA LEU A 585 0.14 -13.06 12.54
C LEU A 585 -1.28 -12.50 12.56
N GLN A 586 -1.45 -11.31 13.15
CA GLN A 586 -2.75 -10.66 13.31
C GLN A 586 -2.65 -9.20 12.89
N TRP A 587 -3.69 -8.71 12.23
CA TRP A 587 -3.78 -7.32 11.75
C TRP A 587 -5.19 -6.79 12.02
N ALA A 588 -5.30 -5.61 12.65
CA ALA A 588 -6.60 -4.97 12.82
C ALA A 588 -7.04 -4.28 11.51
N THR A 589 -6.12 -3.50 10.92
CA THR A 589 -6.36 -2.74 9.70
C THR A 589 -5.52 -3.24 8.53
N TYR A 590 -5.95 -2.94 7.30
CA TYR A 590 -5.13 -3.21 6.09
C TYR A 590 -3.80 -2.47 6.14
N ARG A 591 -3.79 -1.27 6.72
CA ARG A 591 -2.59 -0.46 6.95
C ARG A 591 -1.60 -1.17 7.89
N ASP A 592 -2.07 -1.82 8.96
CA ASP A 592 -1.20 -2.61 9.86
C ASP A 592 -0.53 -3.78 9.13
N ALA A 593 -1.26 -4.45 8.24
CA ALA A 593 -0.70 -5.52 7.41
C ALA A 593 0.40 -4.96 6.48
N SER A 594 0.16 -3.82 5.84
CA SER A 594 1.15 -3.13 5.01
C SER A 594 2.40 -2.70 5.79
N ASP A 595 2.25 -2.26 7.03
CA ASP A 595 3.37 -1.83 7.86
C ASP A 595 4.24 -3.01 8.28
N GLN A 596 3.61 -4.14 8.59
CA GLN A 596 4.30 -5.40 8.84
C GLN A 596 5.05 -5.92 7.59
N THR A 597 4.48 -5.78 6.39
CA THR A 597 5.20 -6.11 5.13
C THR A 597 6.53 -5.38 5.05
N SER A 598 6.55 -4.14 5.48
CA SER A 598 7.71 -3.28 5.34
C SER A 598 8.81 -3.61 6.35
N LEU A 599 8.44 -3.84 7.61
CA LEU A 599 9.37 -4.31 8.66
C LEU A 599 10.06 -5.64 8.29
N SER A 600 9.31 -6.53 7.63
CA SER A 600 9.84 -7.82 7.16
C SER A 600 11.10 -7.68 6.29
N ARG A 601 11.21 -6.57 5.53
CA ARG A 601 12.32 -6.36 4.58
C ARG A 601 13.62 -5.97 5.28
N ILE A 602 13.50 -5.36 6.46
CA ILE A 602 14.61 -4.98 7.32
C ILE A 602 15.10 -6.24 8.07
N TRP A 603 14.20 -7.00 8.71
CA TRP A 603 14.57 -8.28 9.35
C TRP A 603 15.09 -9.33 8.35
N GLY A 604 14.51 -9.36 7.15
CA GLY A 604 15.00 -10.17 6.03
C GLY A 604 16.35 -9.70 5.48
N GLY A 605 16.89 -8.56 5.94
CA GLY A 605 18.24 -8.11 5.64
C GLY A 605 18.44 -7.41 4.29
N ILE A 606 17.37 -7.04 3.59
CA ILE A 606 17.44 -6.69 2.15
C ILE A 606 17.06 -5.24 1.82
N HIS A 607 16.50 -4.49 2.77
CA HIS A 607 16.23 -3.06 2.65
C HIS A 607 16.63 -2.32 3.95
N PRO A 608 17.34 -1.18 3.88
CA PRO A 608 17.48 -0.26 4.99
C PRO A 608 16.20 0.59 5.18
N PRO A 609 16.03 1.25 6.35
CA PRO A 609 14.91 2.17 6.62
C PRO A 609 14.66 3.23 5.53
N ALA A 610 15.72 3.72 4.90
CA ALA A 610 15.62 4.74 3.85
C ALA A 610 14.87 4.26 2.60
N ASP A 611 14.82 2.95 2.34
CA ASP A 611 14.06 2.39 1.23
C ASP A 611 12.56 2.27 1.55
N ASP A 612 12.19 2.23 2.83
CA ASP A 612 10.85 1.87 3.29
C ASP A 612 9.87 3.06 3.27
N ILE A 613 10.10 4.06 4.12
CA ILE A 613 9.12 5.15 4.36
C ILE A 613 8.73 5.90 3.08
N PRO A 614 9.67 6.32 2.20
CA PRO A 614 9.28 6.96 0.95
C PRO A 614 8.37 6.06 0.10
N GLY A 615 8.62 4.75 0.07
CA GLY A 615 7.77 3.78 -0.62
C GLY A 615 6.36 3.74 -0.05
N ARG A 616 6.20 3.75 1.28
CA ARG A 616 4.86 3.84 1.90
C ARG A 616 4.15 5.14 1.52
N LEU A 617 4.82 6.29 1.66
CA LEU A 617 4.23 7.60 1.31
C LEU A 617 3.78 7.67 -0.16
N ILE A 618 4.58 7.12 -1.08
CA ILE A 618 4.21 7.02 -2.50
C ILE A 618 3.01 6.09 -2.69
N GLY A 619 3.03 4.92 -2.05
CA GLY A 619 1.93 3.97 -2.12
C GLY A 619 0.61 4.56 -1.61
N GLU A 620 0.65 5.40 -0.57
CA GLU A 620 -0.56 6.05 -0.02
C GLU A 620 -1.22 6.96 -1.07
N VAL A 621 -0.40 7.73 -1.79
CA VAL A 621 -0.87 8.60 -2.87
C VAL A 621 -1.39 7.78 -4.05
N ILE A 622 -0.60 6.84 -4.58
CA ILE A 622 -0.98 6.02 -5.75
C ILE A 622 -2.26 5.22 -5.47
N GLY A 623 -2.42 4.67 -4.27
CA GLY A 623 -3.62 3.93 -3.89
C GLY A 623 -4.87 4.81 -4.01
N VAL A 624 -4.86 5.99 -3.39
CA VAL A 624 -6.00 6.91 -3.47
C VAL A 624 -6.25 7.37 -4.90
N ASP A 625 -5.22 7.79 -5.63
CA ASP A 625 -5.35 8.31 -6.99
C ASP A 625 -5.88 7.24 -7.97
N ALA A 626 -5.38 6.00 -7.88
CA ALA A 626 -5.85 4.89 -8.69
C ALA A 626 -7.31 4.51 -8.38
N PHE A 627 -7.73 4.60 -7.11
CA PHE A 627 -9.12 4.39 -6.72
C PHE A 627 -10.04 5.45 -7.35
N LEU A 628 -9.72 6.73 -7.14
CA LEU A 628 -10.50 7.86 -7.65
C LEU A 628 -10.50 7.92 -9.19
N TYR A 629 -9.43 7.45 -9.82
CA TYR A 629 -9.36 7.30 -11.28
C TYR A 629 -10.25 6.16 -11.77
N GLY A 630 -10.16 4.99 -11.14
CA GLY A 630 -10.91 3.81 -11.55
C GLY A 630 -12.41 3.90 -11.30
N GLU A 631 -12.84 4.53 -10.20
CA GLU A 631 -14.28 4.63 -9.86
C GLU A 631 -15.09 5.42 -10.88
N LYS A 632 -14.46 6.36 -11.59
CA LYS A 632 -15.08 7.14 -12.68
C LYS A 632 -15.58 6.28 -13.83
N TYR A 633 -15.07 5.06 -14.00
CA TYR A 633 -15.52 4.21 -15.08
C TYR A 633 -16.89 3.59 -14.82
N PHE A 634 -17.33 3.43 -13.56
CA PHE A 634 -18.56 2.72 -13.25
C PHE A 634 -19.51 3.43 -12.29
N ASN A 635 -19.22 4.69 -11.96
CA ASN A 635 -20.14 5.60 -11.31
C ASN A 635 -20.48 6.74 -12.28
N ILE A 636 -21.74 7.15 -12.31
CA ILE A 636 -22.20 8.27 -13.15
C ILE A 636 -22.11 9.54 -12.30
N ASP A 637 -21.57 10.60 -12.88
CA ASP A 637 -21.70 11.99 -12.41
C ASP A 637 -22.27 12.75 -13.63
N ASN A 638 -23.60 12.83 -13.71
CA ASN A 638 -24.31 13.30 -14.91
C ASN A 638 -24.22 14.83 -15.08
N ASP A 639 -24.03 15.58 -13.99
CA ASP A 639 -23.99 17.04 -13.99
C ASP A 639 -22.61 17.67 -13.72
N GLN A 640 -21.61 16.83 -13.40
CA GLN A 640 -20.19 17.14 -13.25
C GLN A 640 -19.88 18.03 -12.05
N ASP A 641 -20.62 17.86 -10.95
CA ASP A 641 -20.41 18.61 -9.72
C ASP A 641 -19.38 17.97 -8.77
N GLY A 642 -18.95 16.74 -9.07
CA GLY A 642 -17.97 15.98 -8.30
C GLY A 642 -18.56 14.95 -7.35
N TYR A 643 -19.89 14.76 -7.35
CA TYR A 643 -20.59 13.71 -6.64
C TYR A 643 -21.16 12.68 -7.61
N PHE A 644 -21.05 11.40 -7.24
CA PHE A 644 -21.60 10.33 -8.06
C PHE A 644 -23.08 10.09 -7.76
N SER A 645 -23.81 9.55 -8.73
CA SER A 645 -25.25 9.24 -8.67
C SER A 645 -25.72 8.37 -7.49
N TRP A 646 -24.82 7.77 -6.72
CA TRP A 646 -25.15 6.96 -5.55
C TRP A 646 -25.03 7.75 -4.23
N GLU A 647 -24.29 8.85 -4.23
CA GLU A 647 -24.18 9.82 -3.13
C GLU A 647 -24.99 11.10 -3.42
N ASP A 648 -25.25 11.39 -4.69
CA ASP A 648 -26.10 12.48 -5.15
C ASP A 648 -27.56 12.05 -5.30
N CYS A 649 -28.44 12.72 -4.56
CA CYS A 649 -29.88 12.50 -4.57
C CYS A 649 -30.58 13.08 -5.83
N ASP A 650 -29.94 13.99 -6.59
CA ASP A 650 -30.35 14.44 -7.92
C ASP A 650 -29.15 14.75 -8.84
N ASP A 651 -28.49 13.70 -9.31
CA ASP A 651 -27.34 13.66 -10.26
C ASP A 651 -27.55 14.42 -11.61
N TYR A 652 -28.70 15.06 -11.83
CA TYR A 652 -28.93 15.92 -12.99
C TYR A 652 -28.90 17.42 -12.64
N ASN A 653 -28.54 17.77 -11.40
CA ASN A 653 -28.56 19.12 -10.87
C ASN A 653 -27.42 19.41 -9.88
N ALA A 654 -26.33 19.95 -10.40
CA ALA A 654 -25.09 20.33 -9.69
C ALA A 654 -25.21 21.31 -8.49
N ASP A 655 -26.43 21.74 -8.14
CA ASP A 655 -26.73 22.50 -6.92
C ASP A 655 -27.31 21.60 -5.79
N ILE A 656 -27.54 20.30 -6.06
CA ILE A 656 -28.05 19.26 -5.14
C ILE A 656 -26.97 18.20 -5.05
N HIS A 657 -26.35 18.05 -3.89
CA HIS A 657 -25.27 17.10 -3.65
C HIS A 657 -24.90 17.09 -2.15
N PRO A 658 -24.19 16.07 -1.62
CA PRO A 658 -23.85 15.96 -0.19
C PRO A 658 -23.25 17.20 0.52
N ASP A 659 -22.45 18.01 -0.18
CA ASP A 659 -21.89 19.27 0.38
C ASP A 659 -22.74 20.53 0.10
N ALA A 660 -23.93 20.40 -0.49
CA ALA A 660 -24.79 21.53 -0.79
C ALA A 660 -25.36 22.13 0.50
N PHE A 661 -25.98 23.30 0.38
CA PHE A 661 -26.69 23.90 1.51
C PHE A 661 -28.19 23.79 1.30
N ASP A 662 -28.83 23.13 2.25
CA ASP A 662 -30.28 23.03 2.32
C ASP A 662 -30.99 24.39 2.36
N ILE A 663 -32.01 24.53 1.51
CA ILE A 663 -32.92 25.67 1.49
C ILE A 663 -34.18 25.29 2.28
N PRO A 664 -34.34 25.81 3.51
CA PRO A 664 -35.34 25.27 4.41
C PRO A 664 -36.79 25.36 3.92
N GLU A 665 -37.54 24.28 4.10
CA GLU A 665 -38.99 24.12 3.82
C GLU A 665 -39.36 24.24 2.33
N ASN A 666 -38.42 24.03 1.40
CA ASN A 666 -38.72 24.05 -0.03
C ASN A 666 -39.20 22.69 -0.57
N GLY A 667 -39.11 21.63 0.24
CA GLY A 667 -39.47 20.25 -0.09
C GLY A 667 -38.43 19.49 -0.89
N ILE A 668 -37.20 20.00 -0.95
CA ILE A 668 -36.04 19.42 -1.61
C ILE A 668 -34.98 19.22 -0.51
N ASP A 669 -34.31 18.08 -0.57
CA ASP A 669 -33.16 17.73 0.27
C ASP A 669 -31.95 18.02 -0.61
N GLU A 670 -31.34 19.21 -0.47
CA GLU A 670 -30.24 19.63 -1.31
C GLU A 670 -28.92 19.00 -0.88
N ASP A 671 -28.72 18.79 0.44
CA ASP A 671 -27.50 18.20 1.00
C ASP A 671 -27.55 16.66 1.13
N CYS A 672 -28.60 16.05 0.60
CA CYS A 672 -28.82 14.61 0.52
C CYS A 672 -28.70 13.88 1.87
N ASP A 673 -28.98 14.57 2.99
CA ASP A 673 -28.91 14.01 4.33
C ASP A 673 -30.16 13.19 4.72
N GLY A 674 -31.17 13.22 3.85
CA GLY A 674 -32.44 12.51 3.98
C GLY A 674 -33.58 13.37 4.57
N GLU A 675 -33.35 14.64 4.91
CA GLU A 675 -34.34 15.55 5.48
C GLU A 675 -34.24 16.99 4.94
N ASP A 676 -35.29 17.50 4.26
CA ASP A 676 -35.41 18.94 3.98
C ASP A 676 -35.39 19.76 5.29
N ALA A 677 -34.41 20.65 5.41
CA ALA A 677 -34.21 21.50 6.57
C ALA A 677 -35.50 22.24 6.96
N ILE A 678 -35.93 22.07 8.21
CA ILE A 678 -37.12 22.77 8.71
C ILE A 678 -36.76 24.09 9.42
N VAL A 679 -37.50 25.16 9.10
CA VAL A 679 -37.45 26.37 9.93
C VAL A 679 -38.35 26.15 11.14
N SER A 680 -37.76 25.67 12.23
CA SER A 680 -38.43 25.64 13.54
C SER A 680 -39.15 26.98 13.81
N ALA A 681 -40.48 26.90 13.88
CA ALA A 681 -41.41 28.03 13.98
C ALA A 681 -41.21 28.82 15.28
N ILE A 682 -40.23 29.72 15.30
CA ILE A 682 -40.12 30.77 16.30
C ILE A 682 -41.03 31.91 15.84
N THR A 683 -42.05 32.22 16.64
CA THR A 683 -42.92 33.37 16.36
C THR A 683 -42.10 34.65 16.60
N PHE A 684 -41.65 35.30 15.53
CA PHE A 684 -40.98 36.59 15.61
C PHE A 684 -41.99 37.67 16.02
N ILE A 685 -41.76 38.33 17.16
CA ILE A 685 -42.49 39.54 17.52
C ILE A 685 -41.64 40.73 17.08
N GLU A 686 -42.00 41.37 15.96
CA GLU A 686 -41.30 42.55 15.43
C GLU A 686 -41.58 43.85 16.22
N ASN A 687 -42.43 43.85 17.25
CA ASN A 687 -42.74 45.05 18.05
C ASN A 687 -42.09 44.99 19.44
N SER A 688 -41.02 45.79 19.58
CA SER A 688 -40.04 45.86 20.65
C SER A 688 -40.28 46.99 21.66
N GLU A 689 -41.51 47.18 22.15
CA GLU A 689 -41.74 48.23 23.16
C GLU A 689 -41.25 47.83 24.57
N ASP A 690 -41.02 46.54 24.84
CA ASP A 690 -40.66 46.02 26.18
C ASP A 690 -39.19 45.56 26.33
N ILE A 691 -38.37 45.68 25.29
CA ILE A 691 -36.94 45.36 25.33
C ILE A 691 -36.09 46.53 24.85
N THR A 692 -35.13 46.95 25.67
CA THR A 692 -34.22 48.05 25.32
C THR A 692 -32.77 47.60 25.32
N PHE A 693 -32.06 47.99 24.26
CA PHE A 693 -30.64 47.68 24.04
C PHE A 693 -29.83 48.96 24.12
N TYR A 694 -28.93 49.07 25.09
CA TYR A 694 -28.15 50.29 25.29
C TYR A 694 -26.75 50.03 25.88
N PRO A 695 -25.76 50.91 25.62
CA PRO A 695 -25.80 51.95 24.59
C PRO A 695 -25.80 51.33 23.18
N ASN A 696 -26.49 51.96 22.24
CA ASN A 696 -26.44 51.62 20.82
C ASN A 696 -26.30 52.95 20.03
N PRO A 697 -25.10 53.28 19.50
CA PRO A 697 -23.96 52.39 19.29
C PRO A 697 -23.24 51.92 20.56
N VAL A 698 -22.79 50.66 20.57
CA VAL A 698 -22.08 50.01 21.67
C VAL A 698 -20.56 50.04 21.45
N THR A 699 -19.82 50.26 22.54
CA THR A 699 -18.36 50.07 22.59
C THR A 699 -18.05 48.73 23.26
N ASP A 700 -17.91 48.68 24.58
CA ASP A 700 -17.43 47.47 25.25
C ASP A 700 -18.53 46.53 25.73
N ARG A 701 -19.67 47.05 26.21
CA ARG A 701 -20.73 46.24 26.81
C ARG A 701 -22.11 46.71 26.37
N LEU A 702 -22.92 45.76 25.91
CA LEU A 702 -24.32 45.99 25.57
C LEU A 702 -25.20 45.52 26.73
N TYR A 703 -26.05 46.40 27.24
CA TYR A 703 -27.07 46.09 28.22
C TYR A 703 -28.39 45.82 27.51
N ILE A 704 -29.05 44.74 27.91
CA ILE A 704 -30.34 44.30 27.40
C ILE A 704 -31.32 44.35 28.57
N SER A 705 -32.29 45.25 28.53
CA SER A 705 -33.30 45.41 29.59
C SER A 705 -34.65 44.91 29.09
N ILE A 706 -35.21 43.92 29.77
CA ILE A 706 -36.50 43.28 29.48
C ILE A 706 -37.13 42.82 30.80
N ASP A 707 -38.46 42.83 30.92
CA ASP A 707 -39.18 42.35 32.12
C ASP A 707 -39.12 40.81 32.24
N PHE A 708 -37.93 40.30 32.57
CA PHE A 708 -37.63 38.87 32.70
C PHE A 708 -36.45 38.64 33.66
N GLU A 709 -36.55 37.57 34.44
CA GLU A 709 -35.50 37.06 35.32
C GLU A 709 -35.20 35.60 34.92
N GLY A 710 -33.93 35.25 34.78
CA GLY A 710 -33.48 33.92 34.38
C GLY A 710 -32.54 33.93 33.17
N GLN A 711 -32.41 32.78 32.50
CA GLN A 711 -31.49 32.64 31.37
C GLN A 711 -32.18 32.73 30.01
N MET A 712 -31.59 33.48 29.08
CA MET A 712 -31.98 33.50 27.67
C MET A 712 -30.78 33.26 26.77
N ASP A 713 -31.03 32.69 25.59
CA ASP A 713 -30.00 32.54 24.58
C ASP A 713 -29.89 33.80 23.73
N ILE A 714 -28.67 34.17 23.40
CA ILE A 714 -28.34 35.33 22.60
C ILE A 714 -27.57 34.86 21.38
N GLN A 715 -27.99 35.29 20.21
CA GLN A 715 -27.28 35.07 18.95
C GLN A 715 -26.97 36.42 18.32
N LEU A 716 -25.70 36.66 18.00
CA LEU A 716 -25.23 37.86 17.31
C LEU A 716 -24.83 37.46 15.90
N SER A 717 -25.42 38.10 14.89
CA SER A 717 -25.17 37.83 13.48
C SER A 717 -24.82 39.08 12.69
N THR A 718 -24.11 38.89 11.58
CA THR A 718 -23.77 39.94 10.61
C THR A 718 -24.99 40.30 9.74
N LEU A 719 -24.87 41.36 8.92
CA LEU A 719 -25.87 41.72 7.90
C LEU A 719 -26.13 40.60 6.88
N GLN A 720 -25.16 39.71 6.65
CA GLN A 720 -25.27 38.56 5.76
C GLN A 720 -25.82 37.30 6.45
N GLY A 721 -26.34 37.42 7.67
CA GLY A 721 -26.92 36.30 8.41
C GLY A 721 -25.91 35.41 9.15
N ARG A 722 -24.61 35.48 8.83
CA ARG A 722 -23.56 34.71 9.52
C ARG A 722 -23.56 34.98 11.02
N VAL A 723 -23.71 33.93 11.83
CA VAL A 723 -23.64 33.97 13.29
C VAL A 723 -22.18 34.13 13.72
N ILE A 724 -21.88 35.18 14.47
CA ILE A 724 -20.52 35.45 14.98
C ILE A 724 -20.38 35.09 16.45
N ARG A 725 -21.49 34.98 17.18
CA ARG A 725 -21.52 34.54 18.57
C ARG A 725 -22.89 34.01 18.93
N ALA A 726 -22.92 32.91 19.69
CA ALA A 726 -24.11 32.41 20.34
C ALA A 726 -23.75 32.05 21.79
N GLU A 727 -24.46 32.61 22.77
CA GLU A 727 -24.23 32.29 24.17
C GLU A 727 -25.50 32.47 25.01
N ARG A 728 -25.55 31.79 26.15
CA ARG A 728 -26.62 31.93 27.13
C ARG A 728 -26.21 32.95 28.19
N ILE A 729 -27.05 33.95 28.44
CA ILE A 729 -26.79 34.97 29.46
C ILE A 729 -27.89 34.98 30.53
N GLU A 730 -27.49 35.34 31.75
CA GLU A 730 -28.39 35.52 32.89
C GLU A 730 -28.93 36.97 32.90
N PHE A 731 -30.25 37.10 33.07
CA PHE A 731 -30.94 38.35 33.34
C PHE A 731 -31.24 38.44 34.83
N SER A 732 -30.65 39.44 35.49
CA SER A 732 -30.89 39.74 36.90
C SER A 732 -31.31 41.20 37.07
N GLN A 733 -32.33 41.46 37.88
CA GLN A 733 -32.96 42.79 37.99
C GLN A 733 -33.41 43.31 36.62
N ASN A 734 -34.00 42.44 35.80
CA ASN A 734 -34.46 42.71 34.44
C ASN A 734 -33.37 43.16 33.45
N ILE A 735 -32.08 42.89 33.73
CA ILE A 735 -30.95 43.29 32.89
C ILE A 735 -30.00 42.12 32.61
N GLY A 736 -29.72 41.89 31.33
CA GLY A 736 -28.65 41.04 30.82
C GLY A 736 -27.51 41.87 30.25
N VAL A 737 -26.27 41.35 30.31
CA VAL A 737 -25.08 42.05 29.83
C VAL A 737 -24.30 41.19 28.84
N LEU A 738 -24.03 41.75 27.66
CA LEU A 738 -23.24 41.12 26.61
C LEU A 738 -21.91 41.85 26.43
N ASP A 739 -20.79 41.11 26.46
CA ASP A 739 -19.45 41.66 26.19
C ASP A 739 -19.23 41.79 24.68
N MET A 740 -18.97 43.02 24.22
CA MET A 740 -18.80 43.38 22.81
C MET A 740 -17.35 43.75 22.48
N LYS A 741 -16.41 43.65 23.43
CA LYS A 741 -15.05 44.19 23.29
C LYS A 741 -14.26 43.60 22.12
N ASN A 742 -14.39 42.30 21.88
CA ASN A 742 -13.67 41.58 20.82
C ASN A 742 -14.49 41.43 19.51
N ILE A 743 -15.66 42.06 19.44
CA ILE A 743 -16.47 42.08 18.21
C ILE A 743 -15.98 43.25 17.34
N PRO A 744 -15.64 43.02 16.05
CA PRO A 744 -15.22 44.09 15.15
C PRO A 744 -16.25 45.21 15.03
N ASN A 745 -15.82 46.40 14.63
CA ASN A 745 -16.73 47.52 14.37
C ASN A 745 -17.61 47.20 13.15
N GLY A 746 -18.92 47.40 13.29
CA GLY A 746 -19.87 46.98 12.26
C GLY A 746 -21.33 47.06 12.69
N ILE A 747 -22.21 46.70 11.77
CA ILE A 747 -23.65 46.54 12.02
C ILE A 747 -23.92 45.05 12.25
N TYR A 748 -24.63 44.76 13.33
CA TYR A 748 -25.00 43.41 13.73
C TYR A 748 -26.49 43.33 14.04
N PHE A 749 -27.05 42.13 13.97
CA PHE A 749 -28.35 41.81 14.51
C PHE A 749 -28.17 40.92 15.75
N ILE A 750 -28.77 41.33 16.85
CA ILE A 750 -28.85 40.51 18.06
C ILE A 750 -30.22 39.88 18.13
N LYS A 751 -30.27 38.55 18.29
CA LYS A 751 -31.47 37.76 18.52
C LYS A 751 -31.43 37.25 19.97
N VAL A 752 -32.45 37.60 20.75
CA VAL A 752 -32.64 37.16 22.15
C VAL A 752 -33.77 36.14 22.15
N ILE A 753 -33.51 34.92 22.59
CA ILE A 753 -34.42 33.78 22.52
C ILE A 753 -34.73 33.27 23.92
N ASN A 754 -36.01 33.29 24.28
CA ASN A 754 -36.50 32.56 25.45
C ASN A 754 -36.92 31.15 25.01
N ARG A 755 -36.22 30.12 25.49
CA ARG A 755 -36.52 28.71 25.12
C ARG A 755 -37.82 28.18 25.73
N ASP A 756 -38.26 28.71 26.86
CA ASP A 756 -39.47 28.25 27.52
C ASP A 756 -40.72 28.75 26.79
N THR A 757 -40.67 29.98 26.28
CA THR A 757 -41.79 30.59 25.55
C THR A 757 -41.65 30.50 24.03
N GLN A 758 -40.47 30.10 23.52
CA GLN A 758 -40.13 30.09 22.09
C GLN A 758 -40.32 31.46 21.41
N ILE A 759 -40.15 32.55 22.16
CA ILE A 759 -40.24 33.93 21.65
C ILE A 759 -38.82 34.43 21.37
N ALA A 760 -38.59 35.01 20.20
CA ALA A 760 -37.35 35.68 19.87
C ALA A 760 -37.55 37.16 19.53
N TYR A 761 -36.68 38.00 20.09
CA TYR A 761 -36.57 39.42 19.77
C TYR A 761 -35.32 39.66 18.92
N VAL A 762 -35.46 40.40 17.81
CA VAL A 762 -34.33 40.75 16.95
C VAL A 762 -34.16 42.27 16.92
N GLN A 763 -32.95 42.76 17.19
CA GLN A 763 -32.64 44.19 17.15
C GLN A 763 -31.34 44.46 16.40
N LYS A 764 -31.31 45.54 15.62
CA LYS A 764 -30.08 46.05 15.01
C LYS A 764 -29.21 46.76 16.06
N ILE A 765 -27.95 46.36 16.17
CA ILE A 765 -26.92 46.96 17.02
C ILE A 765 -25.76 47.49 16.16
N ILE A 766 -25.23 48.65 16.52
CA ILE A 766 -24.05 49.24 15.87
C ILE A 766 -22.88 49.16 16.85
N ARG A 767 -21.80 48.45 16.49
CA ARG A 767 -20.53 48.41 17.24
C ARG A 767 -19.60 49.50 16.72
N SER A 768 -19.19 50.43 17.60
CA SER A 768 -18.36 51.61 17.27
C SER A 768 -16.96 51.60 17.87
#